data_AF-A0A1F5ZUS1-F1
#
_entry.id   AF-A0A1F5ZUS1-F1
#
_cell.length_a   1.000
_cell.length_b   1.000
_cell.length_c   1.000
_cell.angle_alpha   90.00
_cell.angle_beta   90.00
_cell.angle_gamma   90.00
#
_symmetry.space_group_name_H-M   'P 1'
#
loop_
_entity.id
_entity.type
_entity.pdbx_description
1 polymer ?
#
loop_
_entity_poly.entity_id
_entity_poly.type
_entity_poly.pdbx_seq_one_letter_code
_entity_poly.pdbx_strand_id
1 'polypeptide(L)'
;MYKRLNLRDNNSFRKKLARLWRVLEWIIAIILLAGIFGGFAAYLPTKKYFSLYIVSSGSMKQSIPAGSVAVSVAYRADKVKPGSIIAFRSPVDATKTIIHRISGEKKSSNRIFYTKGDNNSAEDLWEVNESQVLGRVILAIPLLGQVSVFMRTTFGFSILVVFPALILLLSNIRLVRRGIKEEIERRARNLVTRKSPGILLIFIFSAFSGGLLAISGYKLAKAIFSSFTSFAGISFATKDYAPPPSPVLLAPANNSYRNTSGMVMDWTDVSDFENMSPPVYYIYQSARNSGFSPLAYSSGNLSVSQIPAPGTPDGIYWWRVKACDSLENCSDWSSVFKITVDSTPPTVPSWLTPADNSYTNQSQNILLDWSDATDTNLAGYEYENTGPGGTWKSIDYCGLLTTSQIPNSQIGPGGSCINAPAATLSVDGEYFRKVRSTDLAGNKSAWSATYKLTRDTLVPSSTLSSPEGGVEYIGVPLAVNGTSTDNYSIDSVSLYYSAYTTSCSSAYSFITTVDNPLNDTPYNFNYSWTPAESGSYCLKARATDLAGNTEASPVIENLKFYQIPTLLAGRSGDNHQLDINITGISGYQSYTYRVTYRHGGIEEGYSGSVSLNGEDASSRSFVLGSCSANDCTYYEDVSFLSVNIDVYTSGGSVYHLGKSL
;
A
#
# COMPACT_ATOMS: atom_id res chain seq x y z
N MET A 1 -21.81 -43.19 -97.32
CA MET A 1 -20.66 -42.57 -98.02
C MET A 1 -20.45 -41.18 -97.44
N TYR A 2 -19.22 -40.92 -96.98
CA TYR A 2 -18.78 -39.72 -96.24
C TYR A 2 -19.24 -38.37 -96.84
N LYS A 3 -19.70 -37.44 -96.00
CA LYS A 3 -19.55 -36.00 -96.27
C LYS A 3 -19.12 -35.24 -95.02
N ARG A 4 -17.93 -34.65 -95.13
CA ARG A 4 -17.24 -33.80 -94.16
C ARG A 4 -18.13 -32.61 -93.74
N LEU A 5 -18.13 -32.29 -92.45
CA LEU A 5 -18.47 -30.96 -91.95
C LEU A 5 -17.21 -30.33 -91.33
N ASN A 6 -16.85 -29.19 -91.90
CA ASN A 6 -15.69 -28.35 -91.59
C ASN A 6 -15.78 -27.80 -90.16
N LEU A 7 -14.75 -28.07 -89.35
CA LEU A 7 -14.42 -27.30 -88.15
C LEU A 7 -13.49 -26.15 -88.55
N ARG A 8 -14.05 -24.96 -88.80
CA ARG A 8 -13.30 -23.72 -89.02
C ARG A 8 -13.83 -22.63 -88.09
N ASP A 9 -13.41 -22.65 -86.81
CA ASP A 9 -13.04 -21.47 -86.00
C ASP A 9 -12.75 -21.80 -84.53
N ASN A 10 -11.61 -22.44 -84.24
CA ASN A 10 -11.19 -22.69 -82.84
C ASN A 10 -9.80 -22.12 -82.50
N ASN A 11 -9.15 -21.42 -83.44
CA ASN A 11 -7.78 -20.92 -83.27
C ASN A 11 -7.71 -19.49 -82.70
N SER A 12 -8.71 -18.64 -82.97
CA SER A 12 -8.78 -17.27 -82.42
C SER A 12 -9.17 -17.29 -80.94
N PHE A 13 -10.15 -18.12 -80.56
CA PHE A 13 -10.63 -18.24 -79.17
C PHE A 13 -9.56 -18.83 -78.24
N ARG A 14 -8.87 -19.89 -78.66
CA ARG A 14 -7.76 -20.50 -77.89
C ARG A 14 -6.58 -19.54 -77.70
N LYS A 15 -6.26 -18.70 -78.68
CA LYS A 15 -5.20 -17.68 -78.58
C LYS A 15 -5.58 -16.54 -77.63
N LYS A 16 -6.85 -16.11 -77.61
CA LYS A 16 -7.35 -15.13 -76.64
C LYS A 16 -7.37 -15.70 -75.21
N LEU A 17 -7.81 -16.95 -75.05
CA LEU A 17 -7.81 -17.67 -73.77
C LEU A 17 -6.39 -17.84 -73.20
N ALA A 18 -5.40 -18.15 -74.04
CA ALA A 18 -4.00 -18.28 -73.64
C ALA A 18 -3.31 -16.94 -73.32
N ARG A 19 -3.82 -15.80 -73.83
CA ARG A 19 -3.37 -14.47 -73.39
C ARG A 19 -4.00 -14.10 -72.04
N LEU A 20 -5.31 -14.34 -71.87
CA LEU A 20 -6.01 -14.13 -70.60
C LEU A 20 -5.39 -14.95 -69.46
N TRP A 21 -5.03 -16.21 -69.73
CA TRP A 21 -4.37 -17.07 -68.76
C TRP A 21 -2.99 -16.54 -68.33
N ARG A 22 -2.19 -16.03 -69.26
CA ARG A 22 -0.90 -15.39 -68.93
C ARG A 22 -1.07 -14.12 -68.09
N VAL A 23 -2.08 -13.31 -68.40
CA VAL A 23 -2.40 -12.12 -67.59
C VAL A 23 -2.81 -12.54 -66.18
N LEU A 24 -3.60 -13.61 -66.04
CA LEU A 24 -4.00 -14.17 -64.74
C LEU A 24 -2.78 -14.68 -63.95
N GLU A 25 -1.84 -15.39 -64.59
CA GLU A 25 -0.60 -15.87 -63.97
C GLU A 25 0.25 -14.70 -63.43
N TRP A 26 0.38 -13.62 -64.20
CA TRP A 26 1.10 -12.41 -63.75
C TRP A 26 0.41 -11.71 -62.58
N ILE A 27 -0.92 -11.63 -62.59
CA ILE A 27 -1.69 -11.06 -61.47
C ILE A 27 -1.48 -11.88 -60.19
N ILE A 28 -1.56 -13.21 -60.30
CA ILE A 28 -1.31 -14.12 -59.17
C ILE A 28 0.12 -13.96 -58.64
N ALA A 29 1.12 -13.91 -59.53
CA ALA A 29 2.51 -13.73 -59.15
C ALA A 29 2.73 -12.38 -58.42
N ILE A 30 2.12 -11.30 -58.90
CA ILE A 30 2.19 -9.96 -58.27
C ILE A 30 1.55 -9.98 -56.88
N ILE A 31 0.39 -10.65 -56.70
CA ILE A 31 -0.27 -10.77 -55.40
C ILE A 31 0.60 -11.55 -54.41
N LEU A 32 1.21 -12.64 -54.83
CA LEU A 32 2.13 -13.42 -53.99
C LEU A 32 3.38 -12.59 -53.61
N LEU A 33 3.95 -11.85 -54.57
CA LEU A 33 5.07 -10.95 -54.33
C LEU A 33 4.71 -9.83 -53.35
N ALA A 34 3.53 -9.22 -53.49
CA ALA A 34 3.03 -8.20 -52.58
C ALA A 34 2.79 -8.75 -51.17
N GLY A 35 2.30 -10.00 -51.05
CA GLY A 35 2.13 -10.68 -49.77
C GLY A 35 3.46 -10.97 -49.07
N ILE A 36 4.46 -11.44 -49.82
CA ILE A 36 5.83 -11.65 -49.30
C ILE A 36 6.45 -10.32 -48.88
N PHE A 37 6.32 -9.28 -49.69
CA PHE A 37 6.83 -7.94 -49.38
C PHE A 37 6.13 -7.33 -48.15
N GLY A 38 4.82 -7.53 -48.01
CA GLY A 38 4.05 -7.15 -46.83
C GLY A 38 4.46 -7.90 -45.55
N GLY A 39 4.77 -9.20 -45.66
CA GLY A 39 5.32 -9.98 -44.57
C GLY A 39 6.75 -9.55 -44.18
N PHE A 40 7.58 -9.23 -45.18
CA PHE A 40 8.95 -8.73 -44.97
C PHE A 40 8.98 -7.32 -44.39
N ALA A 41 7.96 -6.49 -44.68
CA ALA A 41 7.82 -5.14 -44.13
C ALA A 41 7.68 -5.11 -42.59
N ALA A 42 7.23 -6.21 -41.97
CA ALA A 42 7.18 -6.36 -40.52
C ALA A 42 8.58 -6.51 -39.87
N TYR A 43 9.58 -6.93 -40.65
CA TYR A 43 10.98 -7.07 -40.23
C TYR A 43 11.84 -5.84 -40.57
N LEU A 44 11.33 -4.92 -41.39
CA LEU A 44 11.95 -3.62 -41.59
C LEU A 44 11.78 -2.78 -40.30
N PRO A 45 12.74 -1.90 -39.93
CA PRO A 45 12.68 -1.05 -38.73
C PRO A 45 11.67 0.12 -38.90
N THR A 46 10.47 -0.20 -39.38
CA THR A 46 9.38 0.74 -39.71
C THR A 46 8.67 1.29 -38.48
N LYS A 47 8.77 0.59 -37.33
CA LYS A 47 8.18 1.03 -36.04
C LYS A 47 8.63 2.43 -35.60
N LYS A 48 9.78 2.91 -36.09
CA LYS A 48 10.26 4.28 -35.81
C LYS A 48 9.48 5.36 -36.57
N TYR A 49 8.86 5.01 -37.70
CA TYR A 49 8.22 5.96 -38.62
C TYR A 49 6.70 5.83 -38.66
N PHE A 50 6.17 4.60 -38.66
CA PHE A 50 4.74 4.34 -38.63
C PHE A 50 4.39 3.04 -37.89
N SER A 51 3.23 2.99 -37.25
CA SER A 51 2.67 1.80 -36.59
C SER A 51 1.34 1.40 -37.21
N LEU A 52 1.15 0.10 -37.42
CA LEU A 52 -0.07 -0.49 -38.00
C LEU A 52 -0.91 -1.13 -36.89
N TYR A 53 -2.19 -0.79 -36.84
CA TYR A 53 -3.16 -1.35 -35.89
C TYR A 53 -4.33 -2.00 -36.61
N ILE A 54 -4.70 -3.21 -36.18
CA ILE A 54 -5.92 -3.86 -36.66
C ILE A 54 -7.09 -3.38 -35.79
N VAL A 55 -8.08 -2.76 -36.41
CA VAL A 55 -9.25 -2.23 -35.71
C VAL A 55 -10.25 -3.35 -35.47
N SER A 56 -10.40 -3.77 -34.23
CA SER A 56 -11.28 -4.89 -33.85
C SER A 56 -12.71 -4.46 -33.52
N SER A 57 -12.93 -3.23 -33.07
CA SER A 57 -14.24 -2.73 -32.62
C SER A 57 -14.85 -1.72 -33.60
N GLY A 58 -16.16 -1.50 -33.47
CA GLY A 58 -16.92 -0.56 -34.29
C GLY A 58 -17.03 0.86 -33.71
N SER A 59 -16.24 1.25 -32.70
CA SER A 59 -16.38 2.56 -32.05
C SER A 59 -16.04 3.74 -32.95
N MET A 60 -15.29 3.51 -34.04
CA MET A 60 -14.94 4.51 -35.05
C MET A 60 -15.69 4.32 -36.38
N LYS A 61 -16.79 3.55 -36.43
CA LYS A 61 -17.46 3.02 -37.64
C LYS A 61 -17.60 3.99 -38.82
N GLN A 62 -17.81 5.29 -38.57
CA GLN A 62 -17.96 6.30 -39.62
C GLN A 62 -16.64 6.67 -40.31
N SER A 63 -15.52 6.78 -39.56
CA SER A 63 -14.22 7.15 -40.13
C SER A 63 -13.27 5.97 -40.30
N ILE A 64 -13.37 4.97 -39.43
CA ILE A 64 -12.55 3.76 -39.44
C ILE A 64 -13.44 2.55 -39.14
N PRO A 65 -13.94 1.85 -40.17
CA PRO A 65 -14.75 0.65 -39.99
C PRO A 65 -14.00 -0.47 -39.25
N ALA A 66 -14.71 -1.29 -38.48
CA ALA A 66 -14.15 -2.49 -37.88
C ALA A 66 -13.58 -3.43 -38.97
N GLY A 67 -12.42 -4.03 -38.71
CA GLY A 67 -11.67 -4.83 -39.68
C GLY A 67 -10.74 -4.02 -40.59
N SER A 68 -10.57 -2.72 -40.35
CA SER A 68 -9.57 -1.88 -41.05
C SER A 68 -8.17 -2.05 -40.47
N VAL A 69 -7.15 -1.73 -41.27
CA VAL A 69 -5.79 -1.47 -40.78
C VAL A 69 -5.59 0.04 -40.67
N ALA A 70 -5.42 0.55 -39.46
CA ALA A 70 -5.11 1.95 -39.20
C ALA A 70 -3.59 2.16 -39.21
N VAL A 71 -3.13 3.16 -39.95
CA VAL A 71 -1.72 3.57 -39.99
C VAL A 71 -1.55 4.83 -39.18
N SER A 72 -0.67 4.76 -38.20
CA SER A 72 -0.32 5.87 -37.34
C SER A 72 1.13 6.29 -37.55
N VAL A 73 1.40 7.58 -37.38
CA VAL A 73 2.76 8.13 -37.32
C VAL A 73 3.11 8.47 -35.88
N ALA A 74 4.40 8.48 -35.57
CA ALA A 74 4.91 8.81 -34.23
C ALA A 74 4.31 10.13 -33.70
N TYR A 75 4.05 10.16 -32.39
CA TYR A 75 3.48 11.32 -31.72
C TYR A 75 4.34 12.57 -31.91
N ARG A 76 3.70 13.68 -32.28
CA ARG A 76 4.32 15.01 -32.39
C ARG A 76 3.34 16.07 -31.88
N ALA A 77 3.71 16.76 -30.81
CA ALA A 77 2.85 17.71 -30.10
C ALA A 77 2.28 18.82 -31.01
N ASP A 78 3.03 19.24 -32.04
CA ASP A 78 2.63 20.28 -33.01
C ASP A 78 1.55 19.82 -34.01
N LYS A 79 1.41 18.50 -34.21
CA LYS A 79 0.49 17.89 -35.19
C LYS A 79 -0.74 17.24 -34.58
N VAL A 80 -0.84 17.18 -33.26
CA VAL A 80 -1.99 16.62 -32.54
C VAL A 80 -2.80 17.76 -31.94
N LYS A 81 -4.06 17.91 -32.37
CA LYS A 81 -5.01 18.94 -31.94
C LYS A 81 -6.41 18.32 -31.79
N PRO A 82 -7.35 18.96 -31.08
CA PRO A 82 -8.76 18.55 -31.08
C PRO A 82 -9.26 18.26 -32.50
N GLY A 83 -9.98 17.14 -32.66
CA GLY A 83 -10.39 16.59 -33.95
C GLY A 83 -9.44 15.56 -34.58
N SER A 84 -8.21 15.42 -34.08
CA SER A 84 -7.26 14.39 -34.53
C SER A 84 -7.66 13.00 -34.03
N ILE A 85 -7.45 11.97 -34.85
CA ILE A 85 -7.59 10.57 -34.42
C ILE A 85 -6.23 10.10 -33.90
N ILE A 86 -6.19 9.59 -32.67
CA ILE A 86 -4.96 9.12 -32.02
C ILE A 86 -5.09 7.66 -31.60
N ALA A 87 -3.96 6.95 -31.64
CA ALA A 87 -3.82 5.65 -31.01
C ALA A 87 -3.11 5.86 -29.66
N PHE A 88 -3.70 5.36 -28.56
CA PHE A 88 -3.17 5.53 -27.21
C PHE A 88 -3.36 4.26 -26.39
N ARG A 89 -2.56 4.11 -25.32
CA ARG A 89 -2.74 3.01 -24.36
C ARG A 89 -3.93 3.31 -23.46
N SER A 90 -4.82 2.34 -23.28
CA SER A 90 -5.98 2.49 -22.40
C SER A 90 -5.54 2.86 -20.98
N PRO A 91 -6.11 3.92 -20.35
CA PRO A 91 -5.85 4.25 -18.95
C PRO A 91 -6.30 3.17 -17.96
N VAL A 92 -7.20 2.28 -18.36
CA VAL A 92 -7.75 1.19 -17.53
C VAL A 92 -6.99 -0.12 -17.72
N ASP A 93 -6.43 -0.37 -18.91
CA ASP A 93 -5.74 -1.62 -19.25
C ASP A 93 -4.56 -1.34 -20.19
N ALA A 94 -3.36 -1.24 -19.63
CA ALA A 94 -2.15 -0.85 -20.36
C ALA A 94 -1.78 -1.80 -21.52
N THR A 95 -2.37 -3.00 -21.59
CA THR A 95 -2.15 -3.97 -22.68
C THR A 95 -2.99 -3.67 -23.93
N LYS A 96 -4.02 -2.83 -23.80
CA LYS A 96 -4.94 -2.48 -24.89
C LYS A 96 -4.59 -1.13 -25.51
N THR A 97 -4.60 -1.10 -26.84
CA THR A 97 -4.51 0.13 -27.62
C THR A 97 -5.90 0.53 -28.11
N ILE A 98 -6.28 1.78 -27.84
CA ILE A 98 -7.56 2.36 -28.25
C ILE A 98 -7.29 3.42 -29.32
N ILE A 99 -8.16 3.49 -30.33
CA ILE A 99 -8.11 4.51 -31.38
C ILE A 99 -9.39 5.31 -31.32
N HIS A 100 -9.33 6.55 -30.84
CA HIS A 100 -10.47 7.47 -30.79
C HIS A 100 -10.07 8.87 -31.26
N ARG A 101 -11.07 9.71 -31.53
CA ARG A 101 -10.87 11.10 -31.90
C ARG A 101 -10.79 11.97 -30.64
N ILE A 102 -9.87 12.93 -30.64
CA ILE A 102 -9.80 13.92 -29.57
C ILE A 102 -11.03 14.84 -29.68
N SER A 103 -11.88 14.84 -28.66
CA SER A 103 -13.04 15.73 -28.58
C SER A 103 -12.70 17.07 -27.92
N GLY A 104 -11.76 17.06 -26.97
CA GLY A 104 -11.29 18.25 -26.27
C GLY A 104 -9.88 18.09 -25.70
N GLU A 105 -9.26 19.21 -25.31
CA GLU A 105 -7.99 19.20 -24.59
C GLU A 105 -8.03 20.16 -23.40
N LYS A 106 -7.40 19.77 -22.29
CA LYS A 106 -7.17 20.63 -21.13
C LYS A 106 -5.67 20.84 -20.98
N LYS A 107 -5.25 22.11 -21.00
CA LYS A 107 -3.87 22.50 -20.73
C LYS A 107 -3.74 22.88 -19.25
N SER A 108 -3.24 21.95 -18.45
CA SER A 108 -2.76 22.20 -17.07
C SER A 108 -1.22 22.09 -17.06
N SER A 109 -0.61 21.72 -15.94
CA SER A 109 0.81 21.35 -15.84
C SER A 109 1.23 20.27 -16.84
N ASN A 110 0.32 19.36 -17.22
CA ASN A 110 0.46 18.41 -18.32
C ASN A 110 -0.73 18.54 -19.30
N ARG A 111 -0.50 18.22 -20.58
CA ARG A 111 -1.54 18.24 -21.63
C ARG A 111 -2.39 16.97 -21.57
N ILE A 112 -3.69 17.13 -21.32
CA ILE A 112 -4.65 16.04 -21.18
C ILE A 112 -5.65 16.09 -22.34
N PHE A 113 -5.95 14.94 -22.93
CA PHE A 113 -6.91 14.78 -24.02
C PHE A 113 -8.17 14.07 -23.55
N TYR A 114 -9.33 14.61 -23.96
CA TYR A 114 -10.62 13.93 -23.92
C TYR A 114 -10.84 13.25 -25.26
N THR A 115 -11.20 11.96 -25.25
CA THR A 115 -11.37 11.16 -26.46
C THR A 115 -12.80 10.67 -26.61
N LYS A 116 -13.22 10.49 -27.86
CA LYS A 116 -14.53 9.94 -28.20
C LYS A 116 -14.42 9.12 -29.48
N GLY A 117 -15.03 7.93 -29.47
CA GLY A 117 -15.24 7.15 -30.68
C GLY A 117 -16.25 7.83 -31.61
N ASP A 118 -15.96 7.92 -32.91
CA ASP A 118 -16.84 8.60 -33.87
C ASP A 118 -18.27 8.02 -33.94
N ASN A 119 -18.44 6.75 -33.58
CA ASN A 119 -19.71 6.05 -33.55
C ASN A 119 -20.30 5.93 -32.11
N ASN A 120 -19.64 6.52 -31.11
CA ASN A 120 -20.12 6.54 -29.73
C ASN A 120 -21.01 7.77 -29.49
N SER A 121 -22.10 7.64 -28.73
CA SER A 121 -23.00 8.76 -28.41
C SER A 121 -22.39 9.71 -27.37
N ALA A 122 -21.64 9.19 -26.40
CA ALA A 122 -20.98 9.94 -25.33
C ALA A 122 -19.44 9.96 -25.48
N GLU A 123 -18.79 10.90 -24.79
CA GLU A 123 -17.32 10.92 -24.64
C GLU A 123 -16.84 9.78 -23.73
N ASP A 124 -15.58 9.39 -23.88
CA ASP A 124 -14.98 8.40 -22.99
C ASP A 124 -14.87 8.96 -21.56
N LEU A 125 -15.13 8.13 -20.55
CA LEU A 125 -15.07 8.55 -19.13
C LEU A 125 -13.64 8.74 -18.59
N TRP A 126 -12.62 8.43 -19.39
CA TRP A 126 -11.22 8.50 -18.99
C TRP A 126 -10.50 9.68 -19.64
N GLU A 127 -9.50 10.20 -18.92
CA GLU A 127 -8.60 11.22 -19.41
C GLU A 127 -7.32 10.58 -19.96
N VAL A 128 -6.86 11.03 -21.13
CA VAL A 128 -5.66 10.50 -21.79
C VAL A 128 -4.51 11.48 -21.64
N ASN A 129 -3.46 11.08 -20.91
CA ASN A 129 -2.26 11.89 -20.77
C ASN A 129 -1.43 11.88 -22.07
N GLU A 130 -0.71 12.97 -22.35
CA GLU A 130 0.15 13.09 -23.53
C GLU A 130 1.17 11.93 -23.64
N SER A 131 1.70 11.44 -22.51
CA SER A 131 2.62 10.31 -22.45
C SER A 131 2.01 8.97 -22.86
N GLN A 132 0.68 8.84 -22.87
CA GLN A 132 -0.03 7.61 -23.24
C GLN A 132 -0.33 7.54 -24.74
N VAL A 133 -0.11 8.65 -25.47
CA VAL A 133 -0.38 8.72 -26.90
C VAL A 133 0.76 8.06 -27.68
N LEU A 134 0.43 6.98 -28.39
CA LEU A 134 1.39 6.22 -29.19
C LEU A 134 1.64 6.89 -30.55
N GLY A 135 0.62 7.50 -31.14
CA GLY A 135 0.74 8.16 -32.44
C GLY A 135 -0.56 8.73 -32.97
N ARG A 136 -0.45 9.52 -34.04
CA ARG A 136 -1.61 10.09 -34.76
C ARG A 136 -1.95 9.21 -35.96
N VAL A 137 -3.21 8.80 -36.07
CA VAL A 137 -3.71 8.03 -37.22
C VAL A 137 -3.83 8.97 -38.42
N ILE A 138 -3.22 8.60 -39.53
CA ILE A 138 -3.18 9.40 -40.77
C ILE A 138 -4.05 8.83 -41.87
N LEU A 139 -4.22 7.51 -41.91
CA LEU A 139 -5.06 6.81 -42.88
C LEU A 139 -5.52 5.48 -42.31
N ALA A 140 -6.66 5.00 -42.79
CA ALA A 140 -7.16 3.67 -42.50
C ALA A 140 -7.54 2.99 -43.81
N ILE A 141 -7.10 1.74 -43.99
CA ILE A 141 -7.42 0.96 -45.18
C ILE A 141 -8.50 -0.06 -44.79
N PRO A 142 -9.74 0.08 -45.28
CA PRO A 142 -10.82 -0.84 -44.96
C PRO A 142 -10.54 -2.24 -45.53
N LEU A 143 -11.15 -3.26 -44.91
CA LEU A 143 -11.12 -4.68 -45.33
C LEU A 143 -9.75 -5.40 -45.26
N LEU A 144 -8.62 -4.68 -45.18
CA LEU A 144 -7.29 -5.32 -45.07
C LEU A 144 -7.09 -6.09 -43.75
N GLY A 145 -7.73 -5.68 -42.66
CA GLY A 145 -7.65 -6.39 -41.38
C GLY A 145 -8.33 -7.76 -41.47
N GLN A 146 -9.46 -7.86 -42.18
CA GLN A 146 -10.16 -9.13 -42.40
C GLN A 146 -9.33 -10.09 -43.27
N VAL A 147 -8.67 -9.58 -44.32
CA VAL A 147 -7.74 -10.37 -45.15
C VAL A 147 -6.55 -10.86 -44.32
N SER A 148 -5.98 -10.00 -43.46
CA SER A 148 -4.86 -10.37 -42.58
C SER A 148 -5.25 -11.43 -41.54
N VAL A 149 -6.45 -11.34 -40.96
CA VAL A 149 -6.96 -12.34 -40.01
C VAL A 149 -7.29 -13.66 -40.73
N PHE A 150 -7.91 -13.60 -41.91
CA PHE A 150 -8.21 -14.77 -42.72
C PHE A 150 -6.93 -15.51 -43.15
N MET A 151 -5.89 -14.78 -43.55
CA MET A 151 -4.58 -15.36 -43.92
C MET A 151 -3.87 -16.07 -42.77
N ARG A 152 -4.17 -15.74 -41.51
CA ARG A 152 -3.63 -16.46 -40.32
C ARG A 152 -4.32 -17.80 -40.06
N THR A 153 -5.45 -18.08 -40.72
CA THR A 153 -6.11 -19.39 -40.62
C THR A 153 -5.45 -20.38 -41.59
N THR A 154 -5.36 -21.66 -41.20
CA THR A 154 -4.84 -22.73 -42.06
C THR A 154 -5.57 -22.80 -43.40
N PHE A 155 -6.88 -22.57 -43.39
CA PHE A 155 -7.71 -22.55 -44.59
C PHE A 155 -7.43 -21.34 -45.49
N GLY A 156 -7.38 -20.13 -44.91
CA GLY A 156 -7.13 -18.90 -45.66
C GLY A 156 -5.71 -18.81 -46.22
N PHE A 157 -4.71 -19.28 -45.47
CA PHE A 157 -3.34 -19.41 -45.96
C PHE A 157 -3.26 -20.38 -47.15
N SER A 158 -3.95 -21.52 -47.05
CA SER A 158 -3.97 -22.53 -48.12
C SER A 158 -4.58 -21.99 -49.41
N ILE A 159 -5.66 -21.20 -49.33
CA ILE A 159 -6.32 -20.61 -50.50
C ILE A 159 -5.54 -19.44 -51.10
N LEU A 160 -5.00 -18.54 -50.26
CA LEU A 160 -4.38 -17.31 -50.75
C LEU A 160 -2.92 -17.49 -51.18
N VAL A 161 -2.22 -18.50 -50.63
CA VAL A 161 -0.78 -18.69 -50.85
C VAL A 161 -0.49 -20.04 -51.50
N VAL A 162 -0.95 -21.14 -50.90
CA VAL A 162 -0.57 -22.50 -51.34
C VAL A 162 -1.21 -22.86 -52.69
N PHE A 163 -2.51 -22.63 -52.84
CA PHE A 163 -3.25 -23.00 -54.04
C PHE A 163 -2.80 -22.23 -55.30
N PRO A 164 -2.59 -20.90 -55.26
CA PRO A 164 -2.08 -20.17 -56.41
C PRO A 164 -0.62 -20.52 -56.74
N ALA A 165 0.22 -20.76 -55.73
CA ALA A 165 1.58 -21.25 -55.94
C ALA A 165 1.61 -22.64 -56.59
N LEU A 166 0.70 -23.52 -56.21
CA LEU A 166 0.55 -24.85 -56.80
C LEU A 166 0.08 -24.78 -58.26
N ILE A 167 -0.86 -23.88 -58.59
CA ILE A 167 -1.29 -23.64 -59.98
C ILE A 167 -0.10 -23.17 -60.82
N LEU A 168 0.70 -22.22 -60.32
CA LEU A 168 1.89 -21.74 -61.02
C LEU A 168 2.92 -22.87 -61.20
N LEU A 169 3.17 -23.68 -60.17
CA LEU A 169 4.06 -24.84 -60.27
C LEU A 169 3.59 -25.82 -61.35
N LEU A 170 2.30 -26.19 -61.36
CA LEU A 170 1.72 -27.12 -62.33
C LEU A 170 1.71 -26.53 -63.75
N SER A 171 1.52 -25.22 -63.91
CA SER A 171 1.61 -24.53 -65.20
C SER A 171 3.02 -24.62 -65.79
N ASN A 172 4.04 -24.39 -64.96
CA ASN A 172 5.45 -24.45 -65.35
C ASN A 172 5.88 -25.88 -65.69
N ILE A 173 5.44 -26.88 -64.92
CA ILE A 173 5.68 -28.29 -65.24
C ILE A 173 5.07 -28.67 -66.59
N ARG A 174 3.86 -28.20 -66.91
CA ARG A 174 3.23 -28.45 -68.21
C ARG A 174 3.96 -27.77 -69.36
N LEU A 175 4.48 -26.56 -69.17
CA LEU A 175 5.31 -25.84 -70.14
C LEU A 175 6.61 -26.59 -70.42
N VAL A 176 7.31 -27.02 -69.38
CA VAL A 176 8.55 -27.81 -69.48
C VAL A 176 8.27 -29.13 -70.19
N ARG A 177 7.18 -29.83 -69.85
CA ARG A 177 6.83 -31.12 -70.48
C ARG A 177 6.47 -30.96 -71.96
N ARG A 178 5.85 -29.84 -72.38
CA ARG A 178 5.62 -29.52 -73.79
C ARG A 178 6.93 -29.25 -74.52
N GLY A 179 7.83 -28.46 -73.93
CA GLY A 179 9.15 -28.18 -74.49
C GLY A 179 10.00 -29.45 -74.67
N ILE A 180 9.95 -30.37 -73.70
CA ILE A 180 10.63 -31.67 -73.79
C ILE A 180 10.02 -32.54 -74.89
N LYS A 181 8.69 -32.57 -75.04
CA LYS A 181 8.02 -33.37 -76.07
C LYS A 181 8.33 -32.85 -77.48
N GLU A 182 8.34 -31.54 -77.66
CA GLU A 182 8.73 -30.89 -78.92
C GLU A 182 10.21 -31.11 -79.25
N GLU A 183 11.10 -31.09 -78.26
CA GLU A 183 12.53 -31.37 -78.43
C GLU A 183 12.80 -32.85 -78.75
N ILE A 184 12.07 -33.78 -78.11
CA ILE A 184 12.15 -35.22 -78.41
C ILE A 184 11.65 -35.51 -79.83
N GLU A 185 10.55 -34.90 -80.26
CA GLU A 185 10.05 -35.05 -81.64
C GLU A 185 11.00 -34.41 -82.67
N ARG A 186 11.68 -33.31 -82.32
CA ARG A 186 12.71 -32.69 -83.15
C ARG A 186 13.95 -33.57 -83.28
N ARG A 187 14.38 -34.23 -82.20
CA ARG A 187 15.52 -35.16 -82.20
C ARG A 187 15.20 -36.50 -82.86
N ALA A 188 13.99 -37.03 -82.71
CA ALA A 188 13.53 -38.24 -83.39
C ALA A 188 13.49 -38.08 -84.92
N ARG A 189 13.18 -36.88 -85.43
CA ARG A 189 13.26 -36.54 -86.86
C ARG A 189 14.69 -36.46 -87.40
N ASN A 190 15.68 -36.20 -86.54
CA ASN A 190 17.08 -36.03 -86.93
C ASN A 190 17.94 -37.32 -86.85
N LEU A 191 17.36 -38.47 -86.45
CA LEU A 191 18.09 -39.73 -86.24
C LEU A 191 18.10 -40.69 -87.45
N VAL A 192 17.65 -40.28 -88.65
CA VAL A 192 17.56 -41.16 -89.84
C VAL A 192 18.78 -41.14 -90.79
N THR A 193 19.81 -40.29 -90.63
CA THR A 193 20.98 -40.36 -91.55
C THR A 193 22.33 -40.16 -90.86
N ARG A 194 22.96 -41.31 -90.58
CA ARG A 194 24.37 -41.73 -90.80
C ARG A 194 25.56 -41.04 -90.08
N LYS A 195 26.28 -41.92 -89.34
CA LYS A 195 27.72 -42.09 -88.96
C LYS A 195 28.65 -40.88 -88.67
N SER A 196 29.39 -41.09 -87.57
CA SER A 196 30.52 -40.39 -86.91
C SER A 196 31.76 -40.10 -87.80
N PRO A 197 32.92 -39.56 -87.31
CA PRO A 197 33.33 -39.10 -85.95
C PRO A 197 34.12 -37.75 -85.89
N GLY A 198 34.30 -37.20 -84.67
CA GLY A 198 35.51 -36.45 -84.28
C GLY A 198 35.43 -34.93 -84.09
N ILE A 199 36.02 -34.48 -82.96
CA ILE A 199 36.44 -33.10 -82.58
C ILE A 199 35.31 -32.23 -81.99
N LEU A 200 35.13 -32.18 -80.66
CA LEU A 200 35.88 -31.44 -79.63
C LEU A 200 35.66 -29.90 -79.70
N LEU A 201 35.19 -29.36 -78.56
CA LEU A 201 35.41 -27.99 -78.08
C LEU A 201 34.85 -26.83 -78.92
N ILE A 202 33.67 -26.35 -78.53
CA ILE A 202 33.25 -24.94 -78.28
C ILE A 202 31.76 -25.03 -77.91
N PHE A 203 31.29 -24.22 -76.94
CA PHE A 203 29.95 -24.21 -76.30
C PHE A 203 29.78 -24.89 -74.93
N ILE A 204 30.83 -24.98 -74.12
CA ILE A 204 30.68 -25.13 -72.65
C ILE A 204 31.03 -23.82 -71.89
N PHE A 205 31.48 -22.75 -72.56
CA PHE A 205 32.03 -21.57 -71.87
C PHE A 205 31.28 -20.23 -72.01
N SER A 206 30.02 -20.21 -72.48
CA SER A 206 29.25 -18.95 -72.61
C SER A 206 27.86 -18.97 -71.96
N ALA A 207 27.67 -19.80 -70.93
CA ALA A 207 26.50 -19.73 -70.05
C ALA A 207 26.90 -19.79 -68.56
N PHE A 208 28.12 -19.35 -68.22
CA PHE A 208 28.65 -19.29 -66.85
C PHE A 208 29.09 -17.87 -66.44
N SER A 209 28.51 -16.82 -67.04
CA SER A 209 28.84 -15.41 -66.73
C SER A 209 27.62 -14.51 -66.50
N GLY A 210 26.46 -15.08 -66.17
CA GLY A 210 25.23 -14.33 -65.90
C GLY A 210 24.47 -14.75 -64.65
N GLY A 211 25.16 -15.33 -63.66
CA GLY A 211 24.52 -15.85 -62.44
C GLY A 211 25.50 -16.06 -61.29
N LEU A 212 26.48 -15.17 -61.14
CA LEU A 212 27.48 -15.21 -60.07
C LEU A 212 27.53 -13.87 -59.31
N LEU A 213 26.38 -13.34 -58.90
CA LEU A 213 26.24 -12.41 -57.76
C LEU A 213 24.82 -12.60 -57.19
N ALA A 214 24.75 -12.94 -55.90
CA ALA A 214 23.59 -13.51 -55.18
C ALA A 214 23.31 -14.97 -55.59
N ILE A 215 23.83 -16.00 -54.90
CA ILE A 215 23.55 -16.31 -53.50
C ILE A 215 24.82 -16.93 -52.88
N SER A 216 25.53 -16.15 -52.08
CA SER A 216 26.06 -16.67 -50.82
C SER A 216 24.88 -16.70 -49.84
N GLY A 217 24.66 -17.85 -49.20
CA GLY A 217 23.94 -17.91 -47.95
C GLY A 217 22.44 -18.11 -48.05
N TYR A 218 22.04 -19.28 -47.54
CA TYR A 218 20.79 -19.53 -46.83
C TYR A 218 19.63 -20.19 -47.62
N LYS A 219 19.62 -21.53 -47.48
CA LYS A 219 18.45 -22.42 -47.43
C LYS A 219 17.91 -23.01 -48.74
N LEU A 220 18.82 -23.62 -49.51
CA LEU A 220 18.58 -24.92 -50.16
C LEU A 220 19.53 -26.00 -49.58
N ALA A 221 19.73 -25.98 -48.26
CA ALA A 221 20.68 -26.82 -47.51
C ALA A 221 20.03 -27.57 -46.33
N LYS A 222 18.74 -27.91 -46.42
CA LYS A 222 18.08 -28.86 -45.48
C LYS A 222 17.07 -29.69 -46.27
N ALA A 223 17.56 -30.74 -46.94
CA ALA A 223 16.81 -31.93 -47.40
C ALA A 223 17.62 -32.91 -48.31
N ILE A 224 18.97 -32.98 -48.24
CA ILE A 224 19.76 -33.99 -49.01
C ILE A 224 20.73 -34.83 -48.15
N PHE A 225 20.88 -34.56 -46.85
CA PHE A 225 21.69 -35.42 -45.99
C PHE A 225 20.92 -35.79 -44.72
N SER A 226 19.98 -36.72 -44.86
CA SER A 226 19.68 -37.65 -43.78
C SER A 226 19.27 -39.01 -44.32
N SER A 227 19.81 -40.03 -43.64
CA SER A 227 19.66 -41.47 -43.83
C SER A 227 20.34 -42.11 -45.06
N PHE A 228 21.52 -42.68 -44.79
CA PHE A 228 22.22 -43.80 -45.45
C PHE A 228 21.76 -44.23 -46.86
N THR A 229 22.67 -44.13 -47.83
CA THR A 229 22.66 -45.04 -48.99
C THR A 229 24.01 -45.74 -49.07
N SER A 230 24.00 -47.07 -48.96
CA SER A 230 25.17 -47.88 -49.24
C SER A 230 25.22 -48.14 -50.75
N PHE A 231 26.37 -47.83 -51.37
CA PHE A 231 26.73 -48.38 -52.65
C PHE A 231 28.19 -48.83 -52.57
N ALA A 232 28.42 -50.12 -52.80
CA ALA A 232 29.76 -50.72 -52.92
C ALA A 232 30.71 -50.60 -51.71
N GLY A 233 30.24 -50.82 -50.48
CA GLY A 233 31.12 -51.16 -49.35
C GLY A 233 32.07 -50.06 -48.84
N ILE A 234 31.86 -48.80 -49.19
CA ILE A 234 32.60 -47.67 -48.63
C ILE A 234 31.64 -46.82 -47.80
N SER A 235 31.86 -46.79 -46.48
CA SER A 235 31.14 -45.91 -45.56
C SER A 235 31.83 -44.54 -45.53
N PHE A 236 31.15 -43.50 -46.01
CA PHE A 236 31.54 -42.12 -45.75
C PHE A 236 30.79 -41.62 -44.52
N ALA A 237 31.47 -41.53 -43.38
CA ALA A 237 30.96 -40.80 -42.24
C ALA A 237 31.25 -39.31 -42.48
N THR A 238 30.21 -38.51 -42.75
CA THR A 238 30.34 -37.07 -42.65
C THR A 238 30.44 -36.75 -41.16
N LYS A 239 31.61 -36.27 -40.73
CA LYS A 239 31.77 -35.72 -39.37
C LYS A 239 30.73 -34.60 -39.22
N ASP A 240 29.94 -34.65 -38.15
CA ASP A 240 29.03 -33.58 -37.81
C ASP A 240 29.86 -32.36 -37.34
N TYR A 241 29.51 -31.20 -37.90
CA TYR A 241 30.16 -29.91 -37.63
C TYR A 241 29.13 -28.86 -37.20
N ALA A 242 27.86 -29.22 -37.11
CA ALA A 242 26.81 -28.29 -36.73
C ALA A 242 26.65 -28.33 -35.21
N PRO A 243 26.91 -27.24 -34.48
CA PRO A 243 26.66 -27.22 -33.06
C PRO A 243 25.16 -27.23 -32.76
N PRO A 244 24.76 -27.69 -31.56
CA PRO A 244 23.41 -27.52 -31.06
C PRO A 244 22.98 -26.04 -31.01
N PRO A 245 21.67 -25.73 -30.90
CA PRO A 245 21.21 -24.36 -30.66
C PRO A 245 21.75 -23.78 -29.34
N SER A 246 21.95 -22.46 -29.28
CA SER A 246 22.27 -21.78 -28.02
C SER A 246 21.11 -21.88 -27.01
N PRO A 247 21.37 -22.26 -25.75
CA PRO A 247 20.33 -22.30 -24.72
C PRO A 247 19.75 -20.92 -24.40
N VAL A 248 18.48 -20.87 -24.01
CA VAL A 248 17.81 -19.66 -23.51
C VAL A 248 17.74 -19.72 -21.99
N LEU A 249 18.19 -18.67 -21.32
CA LEU A 249 18.19 -18.59 -19.85
C LEU A 249 16.76 -18.38 -19.33
N LEU A 250 16.36 -19.13 -18.29
CA LEU A 250 15.01 -19.11 -17.73
C LEU A 250 14.99 -18.50 -16.33
N ALA A 251 15.79 -19.03 -15.41
CA ALA A 251 15.83 -18.57 -14.02
C ALA A 251 17.27 -18.58 -13.45
N PRO A 252 17.61 -17.66 -12.52
CA PRO A 252 16.86 -16.49 -12.11
C PRO A 252 16.62 -15.50 -13.26
N ALA A 253 15.58 -14.66 -13.16
CA ALA A 253 15.30 -13.65 -14.18
C ALA A 253 16.42 -12.61 -14.27
N ASN A 254 16.62 -12.02 -15.45
CA ASN A 254 17.61 -10.98 -15.65
C ASN A 254 17.33 -9.74 -14.76
N ASN A 255 18.39 -9.19 -14.16
CA ASN A 255 18.40 -8.11 -13.17
C ASN A 255 17.64 -8.40 -11.86
N SER A 256 17.49 -9.68 -11.50
CA SER A 256 16.80 -10.05 -10.26
C SER A 256 17.73 -10.12 -9.04
N TYR A 257 17.16 -9.90 -7.86
CA TYR A 257 17.79 -10.12 -6.55
C TYR A 257 17.47 -11.53 -6.06
N ARG A 258 18.45 -12.23 -5.48
CA ARG A 258 18.28 -13.61 -5.03
C ARG A 258 19.05 -13.87 -3.75
N ASN A 259 18.36 -14.47 -2.78
CA ASN A 259 19.04 -15.21 -1.72
C ASN A 259 19.77 -16.41 -2.32
N THR A 260 20.88 -16.80 -1.70
CA THR A 260 21.63 -17.99 -2.08
C THR A 260 20.95 -19.30 -1.68
N SER A 261 20.07 -19.32 -0.68
CA SER A 261 19.38 -20.54 -0.24
C SER A 261 18.45 -21.07 -1.32
N GLY A 262 18.69 -22.31 -1.78
CA GLY A 262 17.89 -22.96 -2.82
C GLY A 262 18.03 -22.34 -4.23
N MET A 263 19.03 -21.50 -4.47
CA MET A 263 19.24 -20.88 -5.78
C MET A 263 19.61 -21.94 -6.85
N VAL A 264 18.89 -21.94 -7.96
CA VAL A 264 19.15 -22.79 -9.13
C VAL A 264 19.21 -21.92 -10.38
N MET A 265 20.26 -22.12 -11.18
CA MET A 265 20.40 -21.52 -12.50
C MET A 265 19.81 -22.49 -13.52
N ASP A 266 18.84 -22.06 -14.31
CA ASP A 266 18.04 -22.91 -15.20
C ASP A 266 17.94 -22.30 -16.60
N TRP A 267 18.01 -23.16 -17.61
CA TRP A 267 17.96 -22.81 -19.03
C TRP A 267 17.21 -23.88 -19.82
N THR A 268 16.81 -23.53 -21.05
CA THR A 268 16.09 -24.46 -21.92
C THR A 268 16.93 -25.67 -22.29
N ASP A 269 16.32 -26.85 -22.27
CA ASP A 269 16.91 -28.03 -22.89
C ASP A 269 17.01 -27.85 -24.41
N VAL A 270 18.14 -28.25 -24.99
CA VAL A 270 18.41 -28.17 -26.42
C VAL A 270 18.84 -29.54 -26.93
N SER A 271 18.24 -29.95 -28.04
CA SER A 271 18.67 -31.13 -28.78
C SER A 271 19.54 -30.73 -29.96
N ASP A 272 20.45 -31.63 -30.30
CA ASP A 272 21.23 -31.50 -31.52
C ASP A 272 20.33 -31.70 -32.77
N PHE A 273 20.75 -31.12 -33.91
CA PHE A 273 19.95 -31.13 -35.13
C PHE A 273 19.68 -32.57 -35.59
N GLU A 274 18.41 -32.92 -35.78
CA GLU A 274 17.97 -34.29 -36.11
C GLU A 274 18.47 -35.38 -35.13
N ASN A 275 18.93 -34.99 -33.93
CA ASN A 275 19.51 -35.89 -32.92
C ASN A 275 20.72 -36.68 -33.45
N MET A 276 21.57 -36.03 -34.27
CA MET A 276 22.69 -36.67 -34.95
C MET A 276 23.84 -37.04 -33.99
N SER A 277 24.14 -36.20 -32.98
CA SER A 277 25.32 -36.36 -32.12
C SER A 277 25.05 -36.33 -30.59
N PRO A 278 24.05 -37.07 -30.05
CA PRO A 278 23.81 -37.13 -28.60
C PRO A 278 24.95 -37.83 -27.82
N PRO A 279 25.15 -37.54 -26.52
CA PRO A 279 24.40 -36.58 -25.71
C PRO A 279 24.89 -35.14 -25.89
N VAL A 280 23.97 -34.18 -25.77
CA VAL A 280 24.29 -32.76 -25.59
C VAL A 280 24.66 -32.52 -24.14
N TYR A 281 25.71 -31.72 -23.90
CA TYR A 281 26.08 -31.24 -22.57
C TYR A 281 26.21 -29.72 -22.55
N TYR A 282 26.14 -29.15 -21.35
CA TYR A 282 26.16 -27.71 -21.13
C TYR A 282 27.42 -27.27 -20.39
N ILE A 283 27.88 -26.06 -20.67
CA ILE A 283 28.92 -25.37 -19.92
C ILE A 283 28.32 -24.05 -19.42
N TYR A 284 28.29 -23.87 -18.10
CA TYR A 284 27.86 -22.67 -17.40
C TYR A 284 29.07 -21.84 -16.98
N GLN A 285 28.97 -20.52 -17.13
CA GLN A 285 29.95 -19.56 -16.61
C GLN A 285 29.25 -18.44 -15.85
N SER A 286 29.88 -18.00 -14.76
CA SER A 286 29.55 -16.76 -14.08
C SER A 286 30.78 -15.88 -13.86
N ALA A 287 30.58 -14.58 -13.75
CA ALA A 287 31.62 -13.60 -13.52
C ALA A 287 31.11 -12.39 -12.74
N ARG A 288 32.04 -11.61 -12.18
CA ARG A 288 31.77 -10.35 -11.47
C ARG A 288 31.67 -9.13 -12.40
N ASN A 289 31.72 -9.34 -13.72
CA ASN A 289 31.53 -8.30 -14.72
C ASN A 289 30.99 -8.91 -16.03
N SER A 290 30.46 -8.06 -16.91
CA SER A 290 29.89 -8.47 -18.19
C SER A 290 30.93 -8.99 -19.20
N GLY A 291 32.22 -8.74 -18.97
CA GLY A 291 33.32 -9.21 -19.82
C GLY A 291 33.76 -10.65 -19.54
N PHE A 292 33.22 -11.29 -18.50
CA PHE A 292 33.59 -12.66 -18.10
C PHE A 292 35.09 -12.86 -17.84
N SER A 293 35.76 -11.83 -17.31
CA SER A 293 37.17 -11.88 -16.96
C SER A 293 37.49 -11.03 -15.72
N PRO A 294 37.98 -11.60 -14.61
CA PRO A 294 38.10 -13.04 -14.36
C PRO A 294 36.72 -13.70 -14.22
N LEU A 295 36.66 -15.01 -14.45
CA LEU A 295 35.49 -15.81 -14.15
C LEU A 295 35.33 -15.96 -12.64
N ALA A 296 34.10 -15.85 -12.16
CA ALA A 296 33.75 -16.19 -10.79
C ALA A 296 33.57 -17.71 -10.64
N TYR A 297 33.00 -18.36 -11.65
CA TYR A 297 32.87 -19.81 -11.72
C TYR A 297 32.75 -20.27 -13.18
N SER A 298 33.27 -21.47 -13.46
CA SER A 298 33.03 -22.20 -14.70
C SER A 298 32.70 -23.64 -14.35
N SER A 299 31.58 -24.15 -14.85
CA SER A 299 31.25 -25.56 -14.69
C SER A 299 32.16 -26.42 -15.58
N GLY A 300 32.23 -27.71 -15.27
CA GLY A 300 32.55 -28.74 -16.25
C GLY A 300 31.33 -29.03 -17.15
N ASN A 301 31.33 -30.21 -17.79
CA ASN A 301 30.24 -30.64 -18.66
C ASN A 301 29.03 -31.08 -17.83
N LEU A 302 27.91 -30.38 -17.99
CA LEU A 302 26.65 -30.67 -17.31
C LEU A 302 25.73 -31.44 -18.25
N SER A 303 25.18 -32.57 -17.81
CA SER A 303 24.20 -33.35 -18.59
C SER A 303 22.76 -32.86 -18.42
N VAL A 304 22.54 -31.94 -17.49
CA VAL A 304 21.22 -31.37 -17.16
C VAL A 304 21.21 -29.88 -17.46
N SER A 305 20.04 -29.35 -17.82
CA SER A 305 19.87 -27.94 -18.18
C SER A 305 19.76 -26.99 -16.99
N GLN A 306 20.36 -27.37 -15.86
CA GLN A 306 20.33 -26.58 -14.63
C GLN A 306 21.57 -26.84 -13.78
N ILE A 307 21.93 -25.87 -12.94
CA ILE A 307 22.97 -26.04 -11.91
C ILE A 307 22.51 -25.38 -10.60
N PRO A 308 22.45 -26.14 -9.49
CA PRO A 308 22.28 -25.56 -8.16
C PRO A 308 23.47 -24.66 -7.83
N ALA A 309 23.20 -23.47 -7.30
CA ALA A 309 24.21 -22.51 -6.89
C ALA A 309 24.03 -22.05 -5.41
N PRO A 310 23.77 -22.96 -4.45
CA PRO A 310 23.71 -22.59 -3.04
C PRO A 310 25.08 -22.15 -2.53
N GLY A 311 25.10 -21.24 -1.55
CA GLY A 311 26.33 -20.69 -0.95
C GLY A 311 27.09 -19.71 -1.85
N THR A 312 26.49 -19.19 -2.92
CA THR A 312 27.08 -18.12 -3.73
C THR A 312 27.26 -16.87 -2.86
N PRO A 313 28.48 -16.34 -2.71
CA PRO A 313 28.70 -15.14 -1.89
C PRO A 313 27.95 -13.91 -2.41
N ASP A 314 27.60 -13.01 -1.50
CA ASP A 314 26.90 -11.77 -1.85
C ASP A 314 27.65 -10.97 -2.93
N GLY A 315 26.88 -10.26 -3.75
CA GLY A 315 27.36 -9.38 -4.80
C GLY A 315 26.74 -9.63 -6.17
N ILE A 316 27.22 -8.90 -7.17
CA ILE A 316 26.65 -8.89 -8.51
C ILE A 316 27.33 -9.95 -9.38
N TYR A 317 26.54 -10.70 -10.15
CA TYR A 317 27.01 -11.72 -11.08
C TYR A 317 26.39 -11.57 -12.46
N TRP A 318 27.18 -11.85 -13.48
CA TRP A 318 26.75 -12.07 -14.85
C TRP A 318 26.93 -13.55 -15.17
N TRP A 319 25.95 -14.19 -15.78
CA TRP A 319 26.02 -15.60 -16.11
C TRP A 319 25.51 -15.90 -17.52
N ARG A 320 26.05 -16.98 -18.10
CA ARG A 320 25.75 -17.45 -19.45
C ARG A 320 26.01 -18.95 -19.58
N VAL A 321 25.38 -19.58 -20.56
CA VAL A 321 25.49 -21.01 -20.82
C VAL A 321 25.68 -21.25 -22.32
N LYS A 322 26.44 -22.27 -22.69
CA LYS A 322 26.48 -22.81 -24.06
C LYS A 322 26.25 -24.31 -24.03
N ALA A 323 25.84 -24.86 -25.17
CA ALA A 323 25.62 -26.30 -25.36
C ALA A 323 26.64 -26.84 -26.35
N CYS A 324 27.12 -28.05 -26.12
CA CYS A 324 28.07 -28.75 -27.00
C CYS A 324 27.58 -30.18 -27.22
N ASP A 325 27.86 -30.72 -28.41
CA ASP A 325 27.59 -32.12 -28.73
C ASP A 325 28.74 -33.05 -28.28
N SER A 326 28.57 -34.36 -28.49
CA SER A 326 29.59 -35.37 -28.17
C SER A 326 30.87 -35.28 -29.02
N LEU A 327 30.88 -34.47 -30.08
CA LEU A 327 32.02 -34.22 -30.98
C LEU A 327 32.70 -32.87 -30.70
N GLU A 328 32.32 -32.20 -29.61
CA GLU A 328 32.81 -30.91 -29.14
C GLU A 328 32.46 -29.71 -30.04
N ASN A 329 31.45 -29.85 -30.92
CA ASN A 329 30.86 -28.70 -31.60
C ASN A 329 29.98 -27.93 -30.62
N CYS A 330 30.39 -26.71 -30.27
CA CYS A 330 29.70 -25.87 -29.30
C CYS A 330 28.93 -24.73 -29.95
N SER A 331 27.78 -24.40 -29.37
CA SER A 331 26.99 -23.23 -29.72
C SER A 331 27.66 -21.94 -29.27
N ASP A 332 27.19 -20.81 -29.81
CA ASP A 332 27.46 -19.50 -29.22
C ASP A 332 26.91 -19.46 -27.79
N TRP A 333 27.52 -18.64 -26.93
CA TRP A 333 26.98 -18.39 -25.60
C TRP A 333 25.56 -17.83 -25.66
N SER A 334 24.73 -18.20 -24.69
CA SER A 334 23.44 -17.58 -24.44
C SER A 334 23.56 -16.06 -24.26
N SER A 335 22.43 -15.35 -24.34
CA SER A 335 22.36 -14.01 -23.79
C SER A 335 22.80 -14.00 -22.32
N VAL A 336 23.44 -12.91 -21.90
CA VAL A 336 23.94 -12.78 -20.54
C VAL A 336 22.83 -12.27 -19.62
N PHE A 337 22.60 -12.96 -18.50
CA PHE A 337 21.75 -12.46 -17.43
C PHE A 337 22.61 -11.91 -16.29
N LYS A 338 22.15 -10.81 -15.68
CA LYS A 338 22.71 -10.20 -14.47
C LYS A 338 21.84 -10.57 -13.27
N ILE A 339 22.43 -10.92 -12.15
CA ILE A 339 21.73 -11.12 -10.88
C ILE A 339 22.51 -10.42 -9.76
N THR A 340 21.80 -10.04 -8.70
CA THR A 340 22.40 -9.60 -7.43
C THR A 340 22.13 -10.67 -6.40
N VAL A 341 23.17 -11.28 -5.86
CA VAL A 341 23.07 -12.23 -4.76
C VAL A 341 23.18 -11.45 -3.46
N ASP A 342 22.22 -11.66 -2.58
CA ASP A 342 22.18 -11.05 -1.27
C ASP A 342 21.58 -12.05 -0.28
N SER A 343 22.35 -12.43 0.72
CA SER A 343 21.96 -13.35 1.78
C SER A 343 21.85 -12.67 3.14
N THR A 344 22.11 -11.36 3.20
CA THR A 344 22.10 -10.60 4.43
C THR A 344 20.70 -10.03 4.68
N PRO A 345 20.04 -10.33 5.81
CA PRO A 345 18.78 -9.70 6.13
C PRO A 345 18.92 -8.21 6.49
N PRO A 346 17.90 -7.40 6.20
CA PRO A 346 17.82 -6.03 6.70
C PRO A 346 17.86 -5.95 8.24
N THR A 347 18.16 -4.76 8.78
CA THR A 347 18.11 -4.53 10.22
C THR A 347 16.69 -4.62 10.77
N VAL A 348 16.57 -5.10 12.01
CA VAL A 348 15.28 -5.23 12.72
C VAL A 348 14.73 -3.84 13.07
N PRO A 349 13.48 -3.51 12.70
CA PRO A 349 12.85 -2.24 13.11
C PRO A 349 12.48 -2.22 14.60
N SER A 350 12.42 -1.01 15.16
CA SER A 350 12.01 -0.74 16.55
C SER A 350 10.88 0.28 16.60
N TRP A 351 9.84 0.04 17.40
CA TRP A 351 8.71 0.95 17.56
C TRP A 351 9.13 2.32 18.10
N LEU A 352 8.55 3.39 17.54
CA LEU A 352 8.83 4.78 17.93
C LEU A 352 7.60 5.47 18.51
N THR A 353 6.47 5.43 17.82
CA THR A 353 5.23 6.09 18.28
C THR A 353 3.97 5.32 17.87
N PRO A 354 2.91 5.32 18.70
CA PRO A 354 2.94 5.72 20.11
C PRO A 354 3.91 4.87 20.94
N ALA A 355 4.18 5.26 22.18
CA ALA A 355 5.03 4.47 23.06
C ALA A 355 4.41 3.08 23.30
N ASP A 356 5.25 2.07 23.51
CA ASP A 356 4.78 0.73 23.87
C ASP A 356 4.00 0.76 25.19
N ASN A 357 2.93 -0.03 25.28
CA ASN A 357 1.96 -0.05 26.38
C ASN A 357 1.15 1.25 26.54
N SER A 358 1.01 2.04 25.48
CA SER A 358 0.16 3.24 25.49
C SER A 358 -1.33 2.91 25.44
N TYR A 359 -2.13 3.94 25.77
CA TYR A 359 -3.58 3.91 25.83
C TYR A 359 -4.17 4.94 24.87
N THR A 360 -5.35 4.68 24.34
CA THR A 360 -6.07 5.62 23.49
C THR A 360 -7.56 5.37 23.50
N ASN A 361 -8.35 6.45 23.48
CA ASN A 361 -9.79 6.40 23.23
C ASN A 361 -10.15 6.65 21.75
N GLN A 362 -9.15 6.81 20.89
CA GLN A 362 -9.36 7.01 19.46
C GLN A 362 -9.53 5.68 18.74
N SER A 363 -10.45 5.61 17.78
CA SER A 363 -10.66 4.42 16.93
C SER A 363 -9.89 4.51 15.60
N GLN A 364 -9.43 5.72 15.25
CA GLN A 364 -8.81 6.06 13.98
C GLN A 364 -7.77 7.16 14.19
N ASN A 365 -7.00 7.42 13.14
CA ASN A 365 -6.01 8.48 13.07
C ASN A 365 -4.76 8.33 13.95
N ILE A 366 -4.42 7.10 14.33
CA ILE A 366 -3.24 6.81 15.15
C ILE A 366 -2.06 6.51 14.24
N LEU A 367 -1.05 7.39 14.27
CA LEU A 367 0.20 7.19 13.55
C LEU A 367 1.04 6.12 14.26
N LEU A 368 1.17 4.97 13.63
CA LEU A 368 2.09 3.90 14.03
C LEU A 368 3.39 4.03 13.25
N ASP A 369 4.50 4.27 13.96
CA ASP A 369 5.82 4.52 13.39
C ASP A 369 6.88 3.64 14.05
N TRP A 370 7.85 3.19 13.26
CA TRP A 370 9.02 2.44 13.68
C TRP A 370 10.28 2.97 13.01
N SER A 371 11.43 2.56 13.50
CA SER A 371 12.72 2.97 12.93
C SER A 371 12.92 2.42 11.53
N ASP A 372 13.53 3.23 10.67
CA ASP A 372 13.90 2.80 9.32
C ASP A 372 14.90 1.64 9.40
N ALA A 373 14.55 0.54 8.73
CA ALA A 373 15.48 -0.54 8.48
C ALA A 373 16.52 -0.11 7.45
N THR A 374 17.78 -0.50 7.66
CA THR A 374 18.85 -0.22 6.72
C THR A 374 19.16 -1.47 5.91
N ASP A 375 19.02 -1.35 4.59
CA ASP A 375 19.54 -2.29 3.61
C ASP A 375 19.75 -1.56 2.27
N THR A 376 20.70 -2.00 1.47
CA THR A 376 20.98 -1.46 0.13
C THR A 376 19.88 -1.75 -0.89
N ASN A 377 19.06 -2.77 -0.63
CA ASN A 377 18.02 -3.29 -1.52
C ASN A 377 16.69 -3.52 -0.76
N LEU A 378 16.40 -2.71 0.28
CA LEU A 378 15.20 -2.85 1.09
C LEU A 378 13.93 -2.83 0.21
N ALA A 379 13.09 -3.86 0.33
CA ALA A 379 11.81 -3.94 -0.39
C ALA A 379 10.68 -3.31 0.42
N GLY A 380 10.70 -3.44 1.74
CA GLY A 380 9.72 -2.82 2.63
C GLY A 380 9.56 -3.54 3.97
N TYR A 381 8.44 -3.28 4.62
CA TYR A 381 8.10 -3.80 5.95
C TYR A 381 6.88 -4.71 5.89
N GLU A 382 6.97 -5.80 6.65
CA GLU A 382 5.88 -6.72 6.94
C GLU A 382 5.45 -6.53 8.39
N TYR A 383 4.15 -6.54 8.65
CA TYR A 383 3.61 -6.39 9.99
C TYR A 383 2.54 -7.44 10.30
N GLU A 384 2.53 -7.84 11.57
CA GLU A 384 1.56 -8.72 12.16
C GLU A 384 0.74 -7.95 13.19
N ASN A 385 -0.57 -8.04 13.10
CA ASN A 385 -1.50 -7.47 14.08
C ASN A 385 -2.30 -8.61 14.72
N THR A 386 -2.54 -8.48 16.02
CA THR A 386 -3.41 -9.37 16.80
C THR A 386 -4.43 -8.51 17.54
N GLY A 387 -5.70 -8.88 17.43
CA GLY A 387 -6.80 -8.16 18.07
C GLY A 387 -7.00 -8.52 19.53
N PRO A 388 -7.92 -7.82 20.21
CA PRO A 388 -8.28 -8.08 21.61
C PRO A 388 -8.61 -9.56 21.86
N GLY A 389 -8.02 -10.10 22.93
CA GLY A 389 -8.18 -11.51 23.31
C GLY A 389 -7.62 -12.53 22.31
N GLY A 390 -6.83 -12.09 21.32
CA GLY A 390 -6.35 -12.97 20.26
C GLY A 390 -7.45 -13.45 19.31
N THR A 391 -8.60 -12.77 19.29
CA THR A 391 -9.79 -13.15 18.48
C THR A 391 -9.50 -13.22 16.99
N TRP A 392 -8.52 -12.46 16.51
CA TRP A 392 -8.01 -12.56 15.15
C TRP A 392 -6.52 -12.19 15.14
N LYS A 393 -5.82 -12.70 14.11
CA LYS A 393 -4.43 -12.39 13.80
C LYS A 393 -4.29 -12.23 12.29
N SER A 394 -3.62 -11.17 11.85
CA SER A 394 -3.42 -10.86 10.43
C SER A 394 -1.96 -10.51 10.17
N ILE A 395 -1.42 -10.98 9.05
CA ILE A 395 -0.08 -10.64 8.57
C ILE A 395 -0.25 -9.95 7.20
N ASP A 396 0.45 -8.84 6.97
CA ASP A 396 0.63 -8.19 5.65
C ASP A 396 -0.64 -7.95 4.85
N TYR A 397 -1.66 -7.42 5.52
CA TYR A 397 -2.95 -7.18 4.87
C TYR A 397 -2.86 -6.17 3.69
N CYS A 398 -1.87 -5.27 3.72
CA CYS A 398 -1.62 -4.26 2.68
C CYS A 398 -0.47 -4.62 1.72
N GLY A 399 0.15 -5.80 1.87
CA GLY A 399 1.47 -6.09 1.26
C GLY A 399 2.61 -5.35 1.96
N LEU A 400 3.82 -5.41 1.38
CA LEU A 400 5.00 -4.75 1.94
C LEU A 400 4.85 -3.23 1.93
N LEU A 401 5.01 -2.62 3.11
CA LEU A 401 5.00 -1.17 3.26
C LEU A 401 6.36 -0.60 2.85
N THR A 402 6.38 0.40 1.97
CA THR A 402 7.63 1.03 1.52
C THR A 402 8.13 2.14 2.45
N THR A 403 7.33 2.49 3.47
CA THR A 403 7.63 3.49 4.50
C THR A 403 7.58 2.85 5.87
N SER A 404 8.33 3.37 6.84
CA SER A 404 8.37 2.88 8.22
C SER A 404 7.12 3.21 9.06
N GLN A 405 6.01 3.46 8.38
CA GLN A 405 4.78 3.98 8.96
C GLN A 405 3.59 3.27 8.32
N ILE A 406 2.54 3.07 9.10
CA ILE A 406 1.21 2.73 8.56
C ILE A 406 0.46 4.05 8.36
N PRO A 407 0.23 4.52 7.11
CA PRO A 407 -0.43 5.80 6.90
C PRO A 407 -1.89 5.76 7.38
N ASN A 408 -2.34 6.82 8.05
CA ASN A 408 -3.74 7.00 8.49
C ASN A 408 -4.76 6.74 7.38
N SER A 409 -4.44 7.10 6.14
CA SER A 409 -5.32 6.92 4.98
C SER A 409 -5.57 5.46 4.60
N GLN A 410 -4.81 4.51 5.16
CA GLN A 410 -5.02 3.07 5.00
C GLN A 410 -5.75 2.44 6.20
N ILE A 411 -6.00 3.21 7.26
CA ILE A 411 -6.68 2.80 8.49
C ILE A 411 -8.08 3.43 8.52
N GLY A 412 -9.12 2.66 8.14
CA GLY A 412 -10.52 3.12 8.20
C GLY A 412 -11.33 2.87 6.92
N PRO A 413 -12.63 3.22 6.93
CA PRO A 413 -13.51 3.09 5.76
C PRO A 413 -13.07 4.06 4.65
N GLY A 414 -12.57 3.54 3.53
CA GLY A 414 -12.10 4.30 2.36
C GLY A 414 -10.64 4.08 1.85
N GLY A 415 -9.72 3.44 2.59
CA GLY A 415 -8.35 3.10 2.14
C GLY A 415 -8.20 1.96 1.08
N SER A 416 -6.99 1.60 0.67
CA SER A 416 -6.81 0.36 -0.14
C SER A 416 -6.85 -0.93 0.70
N CYS A 417 -6.87 -0.81 2.04
CA CYS A 417 -6.83 -1.90 3.01
C CYS A 417 -8.11 -2.02 3.87
N ILE A 418 -9.26 -1.50 3.39
CA ILE A 418 -10.43 -1.09 4.20
C ILE A 418 -11.08 -2.17 5.08
N ASN A 419 -11.01 -3.44 4.72
CA ASN A 419 -11.92 -4.42 5.30
C ASN A 419 -11.30 -5.31 6.37
N ALA A 420 -10.15 -4.95 6.96
CA ALA A 420 -9.65 -5.65 8.12
C ALA A 420 -10.02 -4.92 9.43
N PRO A 421 -10.77 -5.56 10.35
CA PRO A 421 -10.85 -5.18 11.77
C PRO A 421 -9.48 -4.96 12.43
N ALA A 422 -8.41 -5.39 11.76
CA ALA A 422 -7.03 -5.33 12.20
C ALA A 422 -6.31 -3.99 12.06
N ALA A 423 -6.80 -3.09 11.22
CA ALA A 423 -6.22 -1.76 11.03
C ALA A 423 -6.91 -0.71 11.89
N THR A 424 -8.23 -0.79 12.02
CA THR A 424 -9.04 0.05 12.91
C THR A 424 -9.10 -0.55 14.30
N LEU A 425 -8.85 0.22 15.35
CA LEU A 425 -9.11 -0.20 16.72
C LEU A 425 -10.64 -0.28 16.93
N SER A 426 -11.23 -1.34 16.38
CA SER A 426 -12.67 -1.44 16.10
C SER A 426 -13.50 -1.72 17.35
N VAL A 427 -12.87 -2.31 18.37
CA VAL A 427 -13.44 -2.59 19.70
C VAL A 427 -12.42 -2.26 20.78
N ASP A 428 -12.90 -2.05 22.00
CA ASP A 428 -12.02 -1.83 23.16
C ASP A 428 -11.23 -3.12 23.48
N GLY A 429 -10.01 -2.95 23.96
CA GLY A 429 -9.09 -4.04 24.28
C GLY A 429 -7.65 -3.81 23.88
N GLU A 430 -6.83 -4.80 24.19
CA GLU A 430 -5.39 -4.80 23.93
C GLU A 430 -5.09 -5.32 22.52
N TYR A 431 -4.36 -4.53 21.75
CA TYR A 431 -3.89 -4.89 20.40
C TYR A 431 -2.38 -5.12 20.45
N PHE A 432 -1.94 -6.25 19.88
CA PHE A 432 -0.53 -6.61 19.82
C PHE A 432 -0.01 -6.54 18.39
N ARG A 433 1.19 -6.00 18.20
CA ARG A 433 1.79 -5.83 16.87
C ARG A 433 3.26 -6.24 16.84
N LYS A 434 3.72 -6.72 15.69
CA LYS A 434 5.13 -6.95 15.38
C LYS A 434 5.42 -6.47 13.97
N VAL A 435 6.61 -5.95 13.74
CA VAL A 435 7.06 -5.52 12.42
C VAL A 435 8.43 -6.14 12.10
N ARG A 436 8.67 -6.46 10.84
CA ARG A 436 9.98 -6.88 10.33
C ARG A 436 10.20 -6.31 8.95
N SER A 437 11.45 -6.18 8.55
CA SER A 437 11.84 -5.69 7.24
C SER A 437 12.16 -6.85 6.29
N THR A 438 11.90 -6.64 5.00
CA THR A 438 12.18 -7.59 3.92
C THR A 438 12.93 -6.88 2.80
N ASP A 439 13.95 -7.51 2.26
CA ASP A 439 14.69 -6.99 1.09
C ASP A 439 14.15 -7.52 -0.25
N LEU A 440 14.72 -7.05 -1.36
CA LEU A 440 14.36 -7.50 -2.71
C LEU A 440 14.83 -8.94 -3.02
N ALA A 441 15.77 -9.49 -2.25
CA ALA A 441 16.25 -10.87 -2.38
C ALA A 441 15.38 -11.89 -1.61
N GLY A 442 14.44 -11.41 -0.79
CA GLY A 442 13.54 -12.20 0.05
C GLY A 442 14.07 -12.48 1.46
N ASN A 443 15.19 -11.87 1.87
CA ASN A 443 15.72 -11.94 3.22
C ASN A 443 14.83 -11.15 4.16
N LYS A 444 14.50 -11.74 5.32
CA LYS A 444 13.65 -11.13 6.33
C LYS A 444 14.43 -10.93 7.62
N SER A 445 14.30 -9.76 8.23
CA SER A 445 14.82 -9.54 9.57
C SER A 445 14.10 -10.43 10.59
N ALA A 446 14.66 -10.56 11.79
CA ALA A 446 13.86 -10.99 12.93
C ALA A 446 12.68 -10.03 13.15
N TRP A 447 11.62 -10.51 13.80
CA TRP A 447 10.53 -9.65 14.24
C TRP A 447 11.02 -8.67 15.30
N SER A 448 10.45 -7.45 15.29
CA SER A 448 10.56 -6.49 16.38
C SER A 448 10.06 -7.12 17.70
N ALA A 449 10.35 -6.45 18.81
CA ALA A 449 9.61 -6.67 20.04
C ALA A 449 8.09 -6.55 19.80
N THR A 450 7.31 -7.31 20.56
CA THR A 450 5.85 -7.19 20.54
C THR A 450 5.48 -5.82 21.09
N TYR A 451 4.74 -5.03 20.31
CA TYR A 451 4.17 -3.75 20.71
C TYR A 451 2.74 -3.93 21.19
N LYS A 452 2.37 -3.26 22.27
CA LYS A 452 1.01 -3.25 22.83
C LYS A 452 0.41 -1.85 22.78
N LEU A 453 -0.83 -1.76 22.31
CA LEU A 453 -1.68 -0.57 22.39
C LEU A 453 -3.04 -0.96 22.93
N THR A 454 -3.48 -0.30 24.01
CA THR A 454 -4.79 -0.54 24.60
C THR A 454 -5.77 0.52 24.09
N ARG A 455 -6.89 0.08 23.52
CA ARG A 455 -7.99 0.96 23.15
C ARG A 455 -9.06 0.90 24.24
N ASP A 456 -9.45 2.06 24.75
CA ASP A 456 -10.46 2.17 25.79
C ASP A 456 -11.30 3.43 25.61
N THR A 457 -12.60 3.25 25.43
CA THR A 457 -13.55 4.36 25.24
C THR A 457 -14.54 4.52 26.38
N LEU A 458 -14.44 3.66 27.39
CA LEU A 458 -15.36 3.68 28.52
C LEU A 458 -14.86 4.67 29.56
N VAL A 459 -15.78 5.42 30.14
CA VAL A 459 -15.44 6.32 31.24
C VAL A 459 -15.27 5.52 32.53
N PRO A 460 -14.33 5.89 33.40
CA PRO A 460 -14.20 5.27 34.71
C PRO A 460 -15.44 5.54 35.58
N SER A 461 -15.53 4.86 36.73
CA SER A 461 -16.58 5.08 37.72
C SER A 461 -16.00 5.16 39.12
N SER A 462 -16.38 6.18 39.88
CA SER A 462 -15.98 6.34 41.28
C SER A 462 -17.13 6.14 42.27
N THR A 463 -16.76 5.80 43.50
CA THR A 463 -17.61 5.86 44.69
C THR A 463 -16.90 6.68 45.76
N LEU A 464 -17.66 7.43 46.56
CA LEU A 464 -17.13 8.14 47.73
C LEU A 464 -17.68 7.46 48.99
N SER A 465 -16.78 7.08 49.90
CA SER A 465 -17.10 6.42 51.17
C SER A 465 -16.99 7.36 52.37
N SER A 466 -16.26 8.46 52.22
CA SER A 466 -16.11 9.49 53.25
C SER A 466 -15.80 10.83 52.60
N PRO A 467 -16.22 11.97 53.17
CA PRO A 467 -17.07 12.12 54.37
C PRO A 467 -18.54 11.71 54.16
N GLU A 468 -19.31 11.59 55.24
CA GLU A 468 -20.74 11.26 55.18
C GLU A 468 -21.59 12.54 55.09
N GLY A 469 -22.54 12.56 54.16
CA GLY A 469 -23.47 13.69 53.99
C GLY A 469 -24.40 13.84 55.20
N GLY A 470 -24.67 15.08 55.61
CA GLY A 470 -25.52 15.40 56.76
C GLY A 470 -24.84 15.32 58.13
N VAL A 471 -23.61 14.81 58.20
CA VAL A 471 -22.78 14.82 59.43
C VAL A 471 -22.09 16.17 59.60
N GLU A 472 -21.96 16.62 60.85
CA GLU A 472 -21.24 17.85 61.21
C GLU A 472 -19.78 17.57 61.56
N TYR A 473 -18.87 18.29 60.91
CA TYR A 473 -17.44 18.21 61.13
C TYR A 473 -16.94 19.53 61.70
N ILE A 474 -16.37 19.50 62.90
CA ILE A 474 -15.92 20.72 63.61
C ILE A 474 -14.41 20.66 63.80
N GLY A 475 -13.70 21.59 63.16
CA GLY A 475 -12.27 21.78 63.38
C GLY A 475 -11.36 20.64 62.92
N VAL A 476 -11.90 19.67 62.19
CA VAL A 476 -11.17 18.50 61.70
C VAL A 476 -11.12 18.51 60.17
N PRO A 477 -9.95 18.24 59.56
CA PRO A 477 -9.87 18.00 58.13
C PRO A 477 -10.79 16.86 57.71
N LEU A 478 -11.46 17.05 56.58
CA LEU A 478 -12.37 16.07 55.98
C LEU A 478 -11.55 15.03 55.23
N ALA A 479 -11.63 13.77 55.66
CA ALA A 479 -11.03 12.66 54.95
C ALA A 479 -11.91 12.28 53.75
N VAL A 480 -11.46 12.65 52.54
CA VAL A 480 -12.11 12.33 51.27
C VAL A 480 -11.59 10.98 50.80
N ASN A 481 -12.39 9.94 51.03
CA ASN A 481 -12.04 8.57 50.67
C ASN A 481 -13.01 8.04 49.62
N GLY A 482 -12.48 7.24 48.70
CA GLY A 482 -13.29 6.59 47.68
C GLY A 482 -12.54 5.54 46.90
N THR A 483 -13.27 4.89 46.00
CA THR A 483 -12.72 3.87 45.10
C THR A 483 -13.15 4.19 43.69
N SER A 484 -12.19 4.26 42.77
CA SER A 484 -12.40 4.42 41.34
C SER A 484 -12.10 3.10 40.63
N THR A 485 -12.94 2.75 39.66
CA THR A 485 -12.85 1.51 38.90
C THR A 485 -13.00 1.80 37.42
N ASP A 486 -12.24 1.07 36.62
CA ASP A 486 -12.30 1.02 35.17
C ASP A 486 -11.92 -0.39 34.68
N ASN A 487 -12.15 -0.68 33.40
CA ASN A 487 -11.80 -1.95 32.77
C ASN A 487 -10.29 -2.16 32.59
N TYR A 488 -9.50 -1.09 32.44
CA TYR A 488 -8.08 -1.18 32.13
C TYR A 488 -7.19 -0.39 33.09
N SER A 489 -7.56 0.84 33.46
CA SER A 489 -6.68 1.68 34.29
C SER A 489 -7.40 2.87 34.90
N ILE A 490 -6.90 3.36 36.04
CA ILE A 490 -7.20 4.69 36.56
C ILE A 490 -5.89 5.47 36.61
N ASP A 491 -5.81 6.62 35.94
CA ASP A 491 -4.64 7.51 35.97
C ASP A 491 -4.68 8.43 37.18
N SER A 492 -5.83 9.06 37.46
CA SER A 492 -5.94 10.05 38.52
C SER A 492 -7.38 10.32 38.95
N VAL A 493 -7.56 10.91 40.13
CA VAL A 493 -8.87 11.37 40.64
C VAL A 493 -8.80 12.84 41.01
N SER A 494 -9.58 13.67 40.33
CA SER A 494 -9.70 15.10 40.60
C SER A 494 -10.88 15.39 41.54
N LEU A 495 -10.61 16.11 42.63
CA LEU A 495 -11.59 16.45 43.66
C LEU A 495 -12.05 17.89 43.52
N TYR A 496 -13.34 18.11 43.73
CA TYR A 496 -14.00 19.40 43.61
C TYR A 496 -15.01 19.62 44.73
N TYR A 497 -15.28 20.87 45.06
CA TYR A 497 -16.37 21.24 45.96
C TYR A 497 -17.28 22.34 45.39
N SER A 498 -18.49 22.44 45.91
CA SER A 498 -19.37 23.59 45.68
C SER A 498 -20.18 23.90 46.93
N ALA A 499 -20.77 25.08 47.02
CA ALA A 499 -21.67 25.40 48.13
C ALA A 499 -22.98 24.59 48.02
N TYR A 500 -23.51 24.16 49.16
CA TYR A 500 -24.80 23.49 49.29
C TYR A 500 -25.80 24.38 50.03
N THR A 501 -26.98 24.54 49.44
CA THR A 501 -28.12 25.21 50.09
C THR A 501 -29.28 24.22 50.23
N THR A 502 -30.09 24.07 49.20
CA THR A 502 -31.08 22.99 49.04
C THR A 502 -30.66 21.95 48.01
N SER A 503 -29.65 22.28 47.21
CA SER A 503 -29.01 21.43 46.20
C SER A 503 -27.57 21.91 45.97
N CYS A 504 -26.76 21.10 45.30
CA CYS A 504 -25.42 21.49 44.91
C CYS A 504 -25.43 22.56 43.81
N SER A 505 -24.56 23.55 43.94
CA SER A 505 -24.29 24.48 42.84
C SER A 505 -23.73 23.74 41.61
N SER A 506 -24.09 24.22 40.42
CA SER A 506 -23.53 23.74 39.14
C SER A 506 -22.07 24.16 38.95
N ALA A 507 -21.63 25.24 39.63
CA ALA A 507 -20.26 25.72 39.60
C ALA A 507 -19.45 25.07 40.73
N TYR A 508 -18.50 24.21 40.33
CA TYR A 508 -17.58 23.53 41.23
C TYR A 508 -16.20 24.22 41.23
N SER A 509 -15.63 24.36 42.41
CA SER A 509 -14.25 24.80 42.63
C SER A 509 -13.33 23.58 42.75
N PHE A 510 -12.14 23.66 42.18
CA PHE A 510 -11.13 22.61 42.22
C PHE A 510 -10.45 22.53 43.60
N ILE A 511 -10.23 21.32 44.10
CA ILE A 511 -9.47 21.06 45.33
C ILE A 511 -8.07 20.59 44.97
N THR A 512 -7.96 19.43 44.32
CA THR A 512 -6.69 18.78 43.98
C THR A 512 -6.92 17.68 42.96
N THR A 513 -5.83 17.20 42.36
CA THR A 513 -5.77 15.90 41.69
C THR A 513 -4.95 14.94 42.55
N VAL A 514 -5.42 13.70 42.69
CA VAL A 514 -4.74 12.61 43.37
C VAL A 514 -4.27 11.63 42.29
N ASP A 515 -2.97 11.53 42.08
CA ASP A 515 -2.38 10.70 41.04
C ASP A 515 -2.34 9.23 41.46
N ASN A 516 -2.58 8.33 40.50
CA ASN A 516 -2.38 6.90 40.66
C ASN A 516 -1.09 6.46 39.95
N PRO A 517 0.07 6.46 40.65
CA PRO A 517 1.35 6.15 40.01
C PRO A 517 1.46 4.71 39.50
N LEU A 518 0.59 3.81 39.96
CA LEU A 518 0.58 2.41 39.53
C LEU A 518 -0.43 2.15 38.41
N ASN A 519 -1.28 3.13 38.09
CA ASN A 519 -2.36 3.02 37.12
C ASN A 519 -3.30 1.81 37.35
N ASP A 520 -3.41 1.38 38.61
CA ASP A 520 -4.23 0.23 38.98
C ASP A 520 -5.74 0.54 38.94
N THR A 521 -6.53 -0.51 38.78
CA THR A 521 -7.98 -0.49 38.91
C THR A 521 -8.40 -1.79 39.60
N PRO A 522 -9.14 -1.75 40.72
CA PRO A 522 -9.67 -0.57 41.41
C PRO A 522 -8.59 0.27 42.11
N TYR A 523 -8.70 1.60 42.03
CA TYR A 523 -7.85 2.55 42.73
C TYR A 523 -8.55 3.14 43.96
N ASN A 524 -7.97 2.96 45.14
CA ASN A 524 -8.48 3.52 46.39
C ASN A 524 -7.77 4.83 46.69
N PHE A 525 -8.48 5.94 46.55
CA PHE A 525 -7.93 7.28 46.80
C PHE A 525 -8.30 7.77 48.20
N ASN A 526 -7.40 8.56 48.78
CA ASN A 526 -7.59 9.27 50.03
C ASN A 526 -6.97 10.65 49.91
N TYR A 527 -7.71 11.68 50.32
CA TYR A 527 -7.20 13.03 50.44
C TYR A 527 -7.75 13.73 51.69
N SER A 528 -6.93 14.53 52.36
CA SER A 528 -7.36 15.34 53.49
C SER A 528 -7.65 16.77 53.05
N TRP A 529 -8.93 17.18 53.10
CA TRP A 529 -9.36 18.50 52.68
C TRP A 529 -9.93 19.29 53.86
N THR A 530 -9.50 20.54 54.03
CA THR A 530 -10.08 21.47 55.01
C THR A 530 -10.70 22.66 54.27
N PRO A 531 -12.03 22.85 54.32
CA PRO A 531 -12.66 24.02 53.75
C PRO A 531 -12.14 25.32 54.41
N ALA A 532 -12.00 26.38 53.61
CA ALA A 532 -11.47 27.66 54.07
C ALA A 532 -12.44 28.43 54.99
N GLU A 533 -13.74 28.14 54.90
CA GLU A 533 -14.79 28.79 55.68
C GLU A 533 -15.78 27.73 56.20
N SER A 534 -16.46 28.04 57.30
CA SER A 534 -17.58 27.24 57.77
C SER A 534 -18.75 27.31 56.77
N GLY A 535 -19.48 26.20 56.59
CA GLY A 535 -20.62 26.15 55.70
C GLY A 535 -21.05 24.74 55.33
N SER A 536 -22.04 24.67 54.44
CA SER A 536 -22.51 23.42 53.84
C SER A 536 -21.97 23.30 52.42
N TYR A 537 -21.44 22.13 52.08
CA TYR A 537 -20.74 21.87 50.83
C TYR A 537 -21.26 20.63 50.12
N CYS A 538 -21.05 20.59 48.81
CA CYS A 538 -21.06 19.37 48.02
C CYS A 538 -19.64 18.99 47.65
N LEU A 539 -19.35 17.70 47.60
CA LEU A 539 -18.05 17.16 47.22
C LEU A 539 -18.22 16.23 46.03
N LYS A 540 -17.36 16.39 45.02
CA LYS A 540 -17.38 15.62 43.77
C LYS A 540 -16.00 15.07 43.46
N ALA A 541 -15.93 13.81 43.06
CA ALA A 541 -14.67 13.14 42.71
C ALA A 541 -14.69 12.59 41.29
N ARG A 542 -13.73 13.00 40.45
CA ARG A 542 -13.67 12.76 39.01
C ARG A 542 -12.43 11.99 38.61
N ALA A 543 -12.60 10.69 38.41
CA ALA A 543 -11.59 9.81 37.86
C ALA A 543 -11.35 10.07 36.36
N THR A 544 -10.08 9.96 35.98
CA THR A 544 -9.58 9.94 34.61
C THR A 544 -8.77 8.65 34.42
N ASP A 545 -8.93 7.96 33.30
CA ASP A 545 -8.11 6.81 32.93
C ASP A 545 -6.89 7.22 32.07
N LEU A 546 -6.00 6.27 31.74
CA LEU A 546 -4.84 6.52 30.89
C LEU A 546 -5.20 6.80 29.41
N ALA A 547 -6.40 6.41 28.96
CA ALA A 547 -6.90 6.74 27.63
C ALA A 547 -7.45 8.18 27.54
N GLY A 548 -7.56 8.87 28.68
CA GLY A 548 -8.07 10.23 28.81
C GLY A 548 -9.59 10.31 28.94
N ASN A 549 -10.30 9.20 29.14
CA ASN A 549 -11.73 9.26 29.41
C ASN A 549 -11.92 9.72 30.86
N THR A 550 -12.91 10.58 31.04
CA THR A 550 -13.16 11.19 32.34
C THR A 550 -14.63 11.07 32.70
N GLU A 551 -14.90 10.60 33.90
CA GLU A 551 -16.27 10.42 34.38
C GLU A 551 -16.98 11.75 34.66
N ALA A 552 -18.30 11.68 34.89
CA ALA A 552 -19.12 12.80 35.35
C ALA A 552 -19.39 12.80 36.88
N SER A 553 -18.92 11.76 37.58
CA SER A 553 -18.69 11.66 39.03
C SER A 553 -19.89 11.61 39.99
N PRO A 554 -19.79 10.80 41.07
CA PRO A 554 -20.69 10.88 42.22
C PRO A 554 -20.48 12.18 43.02
N VAL A 555 -21.55 12.62 43.69
CA VAL A 555 -21.55 13.81 44.55
C VAL A 555 -22.01 13.41 45.96
N ILE A 556 -21.24 13.77 46.98
CA ILE A 556 -21.74 13.82 48.36
C ILE A 556 -22.36 15.19 48.57
N GLU A 557 -23.62 15.22 49.01
CA GLU A 557 -24.35 16.46 49.28
C GLU A 557 -24.43 16.76 50.79
N ASN A 558 -24.71 18.01 51.12
CA ASN A 558 -24.99 18.47 52.49
C ASN A 558 -23.88 18.15 53.51
N LEU A 559 -22.62 18.33 53.12
CA LEU A 559 -21.46 18.20 54.00
C LEU A 559 -21.30 19.45 54.86
N LYS A 560 -21.47 19.35 56.18
CA LYS A 560 -21.40 20.50 57.09
C LYS A 560 -20.04 20.60 57.75
N PHE A 561 -19.32 21.68 57.48
CA PHE A 561 -18.03 21.96 58.10
C PHE A 561 -18.09 23.26 58.91
N TYR A 562 -17.50 23.24 60.10
CA TYR A 562 -17.37 24.41 60.95
C TYR A 562 -15.91 24.57 61.40
N GLN A 563 -15.38 25.79 61.27
CA GLN A 563 -14.12 26.15 61.89
C GLN A 563 -14.25 26.18 63.40
N ILE A 564 -13.14 25.94 64.10
CA ILE A 564 -13.09 26.09 65.56
C ILE A 564 -13.29 27.57 65.88
N PRO A 565 -14.34 27.95 66.63
CA PRO A 565 -14.49 29.33 67.04
C PRO A 565 -13.45 29.67 68.11
N THR A 566 -13.02 30.93 68.18
CA THR A 566 -12.02 31.36 69.15
C THR A 566 -12.50 32.58 69.91
N LEU A 567 -12.32 32.58 71.24
CA LEU A 567 -12.70 33.67 72.13
C LEU A 567 -11.49 34.53 72.49
N LEU A 568 -11.56 35.81 72.13
CA LEU A 568 -10.72 36.86 72.67
C LEU A 568 -11.54 37.68 73.66
N ALA A 569 -11.16 37.66 74.93
CA ALA A 569 -11.73 38.55 75.95
C ALA A 569 -10.63 39.40 76.60
N GLY A 570 -10.93 40.64 76.94
CA GLY A 570 -10.01 41.55 77.62
C GLY A 570 -10.76 42.70 78.29
N ARG A 571 -10.14 43.31 79.31
CA ARG A 571 -10.68 44.54 79.90
C ARG A 571 -10.34 45.74 79.02
N SER A 572 -11.22 46.72 79.00
CA SER A 572 -10.94 48.04 78.43
C SER A 572 -9.79 48.72 79.16
N GLY A 573 -9.15 49.72 78.54
CA GLY A 573 -7.98 50.40 79.11
C GLY A 573 -8.25 51.12 80.44
N ASP A 574 -9.50 51.46 80.71
CA ASP A 574 -9.98 52.04 81.97
C ASP A 574 -10.53 50.98 82.95
N ASN A 575 -10.43 49.68 82.63
CA ASN A 575 -10.94 48.54 83.40
C ASN A 575 -12.46 48.54 83.68
N HIS A 576 -13.22 49.46 83.10
CA HIS A 576 -14.66 49.59 83.34
C HIS A 576 -15.51 48.66 82.49
N GLN A 577 -14.94 48.06 81.44
CA GLN A 577 -15.65 47.19 80.53
C GLN A 577 -14.86 45.91 80.28
N LEU A 578 -15.60 44.85 79.98
CA LEU A 578 -15.10 43.62 79.40
C LEU A 578 -15.52 43.59 77.94
N ASP A 579 -14.54 43.57 77.05
CA ASP A 579 -14.73 43.37 75.62
C ASP A 579 -14.49 41.91 75.27
N ILE A 580 -15.44 41.31 74.55
CA ILE A 580 -15.33 39.98 73.98
C ILE A 580 -15.43 40.06 72.46
N ASN A 581 -14.64 39.25 71.78
CA ASN A 581 -14.66 39.04 70.34
C ASN A 581 -14.55 37.55 70.05
N ILE A 582 -15.47 37.03 69.24
CA ILE A 582 -15.56 35.63 68.86
C ILE A 582 -15.37 35.55 67.35
N THR A 583 -14.30 34.89 66.91
CA THR A 583 -14.03 34.64 65.48
C THR A 583 -14.32 33.18 65.13
N GLY A 584 -14.48 32.88 63.84
CA GLY A 584 -14.79 31.51 63.37
C GLY A 584 -16.24 31.06 63.56
N ILE A 585 -17.13 31.97 63.96
CA ILE A 585 -18.56 31.68 64.21
C ILE A 585 -19.45 31.80 62.95
N SER A 586 -18.87 32.03 61.78
CA SER A 586 -19.62 31.99 60.52
C SER A 586 -20.28 30.62 60.35
N GLY A 587 -21.52 30.57 59.87
CA GLY A 587 -22.29 29.33 59.69
C GLY A 587 -22.91 28.73 60.97
N TYR A 588 -22.48 29.16 62.17
CA TYR A 588 -23.14 28.77 63.42
C TYR A 588 -24.51 29.44 63.55
N GLN A 589 -25.42 28.83 64.30
CA GLN A 589 -26.82 29.30 64.42
C GLN A 589 -26.98 30.34 65.53
N SER A 590 -26.32 30.11 66.67
CA SER A 590 -26.44 30.96 67.85
C SER A 590 -25.25 30.75 68.79
N TYR A 591 -25.08 31.65 69.76
CA TYR A 591 -24.26 31.39 70.94
C TYR A 591 -24.97 31.86 72.20
N THR A 592 -24.69 31.20 73.33
CA THR A 592 -25.00 31.73 74.66
C THR A 592 -23.72 32.18 75.32
N TYR A 593 -23.81 33.20 76.18
CA TYR A 593 -22.67 33.68 76.94
C TYR A 593 -23.04 33.77 78.42
N ARG A 594 -22.06 33.52 79.27
CA ARG A 594 -22.10 33.76 80.71
C ARG A 594 -20.80 34.42 81.12
N VAL A 595 -20.90 35.66 81.56
CA VAL A 595 -19.83 36.42 82.19
C VAL A 595 -20.08 36.42 83.69
N THR A 596 -19.09 36.05 84.50
CA THR A 596 -19.16 36.12 85.97
C THR A 596 -17.97 36.90 86.50
N TYR A 597 -18.17 37.65 87.57
CA TYR A 597 -17.12 38.38 88.28
C TYR A 597 -17.53 38.63 89.74
N ARG A 598 -16.57 39.07 90.56
CA ARG A 598 -16.82 39.39 91.97
C ARG A 598 -16.48 40.84 92.29
N HIS A 599 -17.36 41.46 93.07
CA HIS A 599 -17.21 42.79 93.69
C HIS A 599 -17.56 42.64 95.17
N GLY A 600 -16.72 43.13 96.09
CA GLY A 600 -17.09 43.19 97.52
C GLY A 600 -17.50 41.84 98.13
N GLY A 601 -17.00 40.74 97.59
CA GLY A 601 -17.34 39.37 98.00
C GLY A 601 -18.64 38.81 97.42
N ILE A 602 -19.40 39.58 96.63
CA ILE A 602 -20.62 39.16 95.94
C ILE A 602 -20.28 38.77 94.50
N GLU A 603 -20.88 37.68 94.01
CA GLU A 603 -20.77 37.25 92.62
C GLU A 603 -21.85 37.90 91.77
N GLU A 604 -21.42 38.60 90.73
CA GLU A 604 -22.28 39.23 89.72
C GLU A 604 -22.03 38.60 88.36
N GLY A 605 -22.94 38.82 87.41
CA GLY A 605 -22.75 38.29 86.06
C GLY A 605 -23.79 38.72 85.05
N TYR A 606 -23.38 38.59 83.78
CA TYR A 606 -24.23 38.76 82.62
C TYR A 606 -24.47 37.40 81.98
N SER A 607 -25.69 37.15 81.51
CA SER A 607 -25.94 36.02 80.63
C SER A 607 -26.96 36.36 79.58
N GLY A 608 -26.88 35.69 78.44
CA GLY A 608 -27.80 35.91 77.34
C GLY A 608 -27.56 34.94 76.20
N SER A 609 -28.42 35.05 75.19
CA SER A 609 -28.32 34.30 73.93
C SER A 609 -28.33 35.25 72.75
N VAL A 610 -27.67 34.84 71.68
CA VAL A 610 -27.50 35.62 70.46
C VAL A 610 -27.75 34.71 69.28
N SER A 611 -28.65 35.11 68.39
CA SER A 611 -28.85 34.45 67.11
C SER A 611 -27.92 35.06 66.07
N LEU A 612 -27.27 34.22 65.26
CA LEU A 612 -26.25 34.62 64.28
C LEU A 612 -26.83 34.77 62.85
N ASN A 613 -28.14 34.99 62.71
CA ASN A 613 -28.86 35.07 61.43
C ASN A 613 -28.51 36.33 60.59
N GLY A 614 -27.25 36.49 60.20
CA GLY A 614 -26.78 37.55 59.31
C GLY A 614 -26.46 38.89 59.98
N GLU A 615 -26.45 38.97 61.31
CA GLU A 615 -25.99 40.15 62.05
C GLU A 615 -24.51 39.99 62.47
N ASP A 616 -23.74 41.09 62.41
CA ASP A 616 -22.37 41.12 62.93
C ASP A 616 -22.39 41.15 64.46
N ALA A 617 -22.57 39.97 65.06
CA ALA A 617 -22.63 39.77 66.50
C ALA A 617 -21.36 39.11 67.05
N SER A 618 -20.24 39.28 66.33
CA SER A 618 -18.92 38.73 66.64
C SER A 618 -18.28 39.38 67.87
N SER A 619 -18.64 40.63 68.19
CA SER A 619 -18.13 41.36 69.35
C SER A 619 -19.23 41.85 70.30
N ARG A 620 -18.94 41.87 71.61
CA ARG A 620 -19.79 42.49 72.64
C ARG A 620 -18.95 43.12 73.76
N SER A 621 -19.50 44.16 74.38
CA SER A 621 -18.92 44.81 75.54
C SER A 621 -19.89 44.74 76.72
N PHE A 622 -19.36 44.42 77.90
CA PHE A 622 -20.10 44.36 79.15
C PHE A 622 -19.53 45.37 80.13
N VAL A 623 -20.37 46.22 80.69
CA VAL A 623 -19.94 47.14 81.76
C VAL A 623 -19.66 46.32 83.02
N LEU A 624 -18.58 46.62 83.73
CA LEU A 624 -18.26 46.03 85.03
C LEU A 624 -18.76 46.98 86.13
N GLY A 625 -20.07 46.98 86.34
CA GLY A 625 -20.76 47.99 87.13
C GLY A 625 -22.26 47.95 86.99
N SER A 626 -22.94 48.94 87.56
CA SER A 626 -24.38 49.15 87.38
C SER A 626 -24.64 50.40 86.56
N CYS A 627 -25.54 50.33 85.58
CA CYS A 627 -25.92 51.48 84.74
C CYS A 627 -27.43 51.68 84.77
N SER A 628 -27.88 52.93 84.89
CA SER A 628 -29.29 53.33 84.78
C SER A 628 -29.40 54.52 83.82
N ALA A 629 -30.10 54.34 82.71
CA ALA A 629 -30.39 55.32 81.65
C ALA A 629 -29.17 56.07 81.06
N ASN A 630 -28.53 56.95 81.83
CA ASN A 630 -27.36 57.76 81.43
C ASN A 630 -26.24 57.81 82.50
N ASP A 631 -26.39 57.10 83.62
CA ASP A 631 -25.43 57.13 84.72
C ASP A 631 -24.94 55.71 85.03
N CYS A 632 -23.61 55.51 84.98
CA CYS A 632 -22.96 54.23 85.19
C CYS A 632 -22.04 54.34 86.41
N THR A 633 -22.27 53.49 87.40
CA THR A 633 -21.34 53.30 88.52
C THR A 633 -20.47 52.10 88.22
N TYR A 634 -19.18 52.33 88.04
CA TYR A 634 -18.19 51.28 87.78
C TYR A 634 -17.63 50.71 89.08
N TYR A 635 -17.22 49.45 89.00
CA TYR A 635 -16.66 48.72 90.12
C TYR A 635 -15.14 48.68 90.03
N GLU A 636 -14.46 49.18 91.05
CA GLU A 636 -12.99 49.29 91.07
C GLU A 636 -12.30 47.99 91.53
N ASP A 637 -13.00 47.14 92.29
CA ASP A 637 -12.47 45.92 92.93
C ASP A 637 -12.90 44.61 92.24
N VAL A 638 -13.04 44.62 90.92
CA VAL A 638 -13.49 43.46 90.13
C VAL A 638 -12.44 42.35 90.11
N SER A 639 -12.80 41.17 90.63
CA SER A 639 -11.95 39.98 90.68
C SER A 639 -12.65 38.73 90.13
N PHE A 640 -11.90 37.66 89.85
CA PHE A 640 -12.43 36.38 89.33
C PHE A 640 -13.29 36.53 88.05
N LEU A 641 -12.88 37.41 87.15
CA LEU A 641 -13.60 37.65 85.90
C LEU A 641 -13.46 36.42 84.99
N SER A 642 -14.59 35.83 84.60
CA SER A 642 -14.64 34.67 83.73
C SER A 642 -15.70 34.85 82.65
N VAL A 643 -15.37 34.42 81.44
CA VAL A 643 -16.25 34.40 80.29
C VAL A 643 -16.38 32.97 79.82
N ASN A 644 -17.61 32.48 79.72
CA ASN A 644 -17.94 31.19 79.12
C ASN A 644 -18.92 31.41 77.98
N ILE A 645 -18.67 30.83 76.82
CA ILE A 645 -19.50 30.96 75.62
C ILE A 645 -19.74 29.57 75.04
N ASP A 646 -21.00 29.25 74.81
CA ASP A 646 -21.41 28.03 74.14
C ASP A 646 -21.92 28.39 72.74
N VAL A 647 -21.25 27.93 71.70
CA VAL A 647 -21.61 28.20 70.29
C VAL A 647 -22.35 26.99 69.72
N TYR A 648 -23.53 27.20 69.14
CA TYR A 648 -24.44 26.16 68.68
C TYR A 648 -24.46 26.09 67.15
N THR A 649 -24.25 24.90 66.62
CA THR A 649 -24.42 24.58 65.19
C THR A 649 -25.90 24.42 64.83
N SER A 650 -26.20 24.38 63.53
CA SER A 650 -27.57 24.10 63.05
C SER A 650 -28.09 22.71 63.43
N GLY A 651 -27.21 21.73 63.64
CA GLY A 651 -27.56 20.37 64.11
C GLY A 651 -27.69 20.24 65.63
N GLY A 652 -27.43 21.31 66.39
CA GLY A 652 -27.52 21.31 67.86
C GLY A 652 -26.23 20.91 68.58
N SER A 653 -25.15 20.59 67.85
CA SER A 653 -23.82 20.41 68.43
C SER A 653 -23.32 21.72 69.06
N VAL A 654 -22.64 21.61 70.22
CA VAL A 654 -22.18 22.75 71.01
C VAL A 654 -20.66 22.76 71.10
N TYR A 655 -20.05 23.94 70.95
CA TYR A 655 -18.64 24.18 71.23
C TYR A 655 -18.48 25.14 72.40
N HIS A 656 -17.69 24.73 73.40
CA HIS A 656 -17.49 25.48 74.63
C HIS A 656 -16.20 26.30 74.57
N LEU A 657 -16.31 27.60 74.82
CA LEU A 657 -15.21 28.56 74.92
C LEU A 657 -15.16 29.12 76.33
N GLY A 658 -13.99 29.17 76.92
CA GLY A 658 -13.79 29.72 78.26
C GLY A 658 -12.55 30.60 78.32
N LYS A 659 -12.64 31.74 79.00
CA LYS A 659 -11.49 32.59 79.32
C LYS A 659 -11.66 33.23 80.69
N SER A 660 -10.68 33.02 81.57
CA SER A 660 -10.57 33.74 82.84
C SER A 660 -9.54 34.87 82.70
N LEU A 661 -9.83 36.03 83.31
CA LEU A 661 -9.08 37.27 83.19
C LEU A 661 -8.60 37.79 84.54
#